data_AF-O15743-F1
#
_entry.id   AF-O15743-F1
#
_cell.length_a   1.000
_cell.length_b   1.000
_cell.length_c   1.000
_cell.angle_alpha   90.00
_cell.angle_beta   90.00
_cell.angle_gamma   90.00
#
_symmetry.space_group_name_H-M   'P 1'
#
loop_
_entity.id
_entity.type
_entity.pdbx_description
1 polymer ?
#
loop_
_entity_poly.entity_id
_entity_poly.type
_entity_poly.pdbx_seq_one_letter_code
_entity_poly.pdbx_strand_id
1 'polypeptide(L)'
;MKKMLFMNKKEKKEEQSPAHSSLAQQHQLAQQQYQLQQQQLQLQYQQHQQQLQLAQQQKQNEQNLAQLSTSTSSNSSVNNTTNTNTNTTNSSSISSNNNNNNNTAVPILKAHDFCGTIMILGHTESGKTTLQRQLEFIYGVTDPTDAKHYQRLIYGNTLATLIRFIENSERLNITLSPDNLARVKRIQSQPVELARNRLPRFPLKLGWDCKCIWEDKVIQSVYNHSKICSEIRTPGRPKYYMDRMFKVFDPSYTPTEMDIISAYDQKDTIQSSAIIHKRFKVDLFGCSGKQSSPKNWVGLHQNYKPNYIFYVVALKDYFSDHLVATQNTDPTIVEMCNNHIHRNLLLESLNSFETLTKSELFDKSLAIYLIFNTSDIFYENIKQYDLKSCFSEYEGGNDPEKAVSFISNKFTKFLQNKDKPYKSHIVNLLDKNNVREEFEGIFDSLKIDAEKRGFTTPYNQSNSSPVSSIGSNSSRNSRLPNTSVSIPGLYSSDNDNTRLKNVNNNNNNNNNTTTYGSSTFPSSVISTTGSISNSIASAMDNDSSYSNESSPTSSMTLLPTTTTTTTTTTTTATTTDSTNNNNNNATVVIGKGKPPKEPKPVKPPKEPKPPKEPKPPKEPKPPKEPKPIKEPKEKPVKESKPPKEPKPIKEPKESKEPKEPKEPKPTKPPKEKKTSKVDGAAESKKNGADSCGNGGVGSKIKLESGFGSLQGRRKNMEDTHVILNNLMGAVTYNGPPKDIPISYYAVYDGHGGTETSTLLEPTVHNCLVNSQSFRDGDYEQAFRDAYAEADDIVIEKCEKSGSTGVSALLVGNKLYTANVGDSEIVLARAQPNANPKGPVTYEPVLLSYKHLASDDQEKKRVTDLGGMIIFNRLFGSLAVSRSFGDKEYKEGEKKFCVSDPYQTTTDLTARDHFFILACDGLWDKVEYDEAVQFVQRNIKLGKSATEISELLAQDSYDRGSGDNITVLVVILNWN
;
A
#
# COMPACT_ATOMS: atom_id res chain seq x y z
N MET A 1 65.85 -43.73 6.84
CA MET A 1 65.74 -43.62 5.36
C MET A 1 64.88 -44.74 4.74
N LYS A 2 65.30 -46.02 4.63
CA LYS A 2 64.48 -47.04 3.90
C LYS A 2 63.02 -47.23 4.41
N LYS A 3 62.71 -47.03 5.69
CA LYS A 3 61.31 -47.00 6.20
C LYS A 3 60.47 -45.78 5.75
N MET A 4 61.09 -44.75 5.21
CA MET A 4 60.44 -43.52 4.72
C MET A 4 60.04 -43.62 3.23
N LEU A 5 60.48 -44.67 2.51
CA LEU A 5 60.12 -44.92 1.10
C LEU A 5 58.94 -45.89 0.91
N PHE A 6 58.29 -46.36 1.98
CA PHE A 6 57.21 -47.36 1.90
C PHE A 6 55.81 -46.81 2.22
N MET A 7 55.67 -45.51 2.51
CA MET A 7 54.36 -44.84 2.63
C MET A 7 53.86 -44.26 1.31
N ASN A 8 54.75 -43.78 0.43
CA ASN A 8 54.44 -43.14 -0.86
C ASN A 8 53.93 -44.12 -1.95
N LYS A 9 53.04 -45.06 -1.60
CA LYS A 9 52.44 -46.03 -2.53
C LYS A 9 50.99 -46.43 -2.24
N LYS A 10 50.27 -45.68 -1.39
CA LYS A 10 48.78 -45.73 -1.30
C LYS A 10 48.09 -44.43 -1.75
N GLU A 11 48.82 -43.34 -1.92
CA GLU A 11 48.31 -42.07 -2.46
C GLU A 11 48.13 -42.16 -3.99
N LYS A 12 47.05 -42.80 -4.46
CA LYS A 12 46.49 -42.67 -5.83
C LYS A 12 45.18 -43.46 -6.03
N LYS A 13 44.15 -43.20 -5.20
CA LYS A 13 42.76 -43.65 -5.47
C LYS A 13 41.67 -43.08 -4.54
N GLU A 14 41.69 -41.79 -4.23
CA GLU A 14 40.57 -41.13 -3.52
C GLU A 14 40.62 -39.60 -3.76
N GLU A 15 40.23 -39.18 -4.97
CA GLU A 15 40.33 -37.78 -5.42
C GLU A 15 39.01 -37.33 -6.08
N GLN A 16 37.93 -37.36 -5.29
CA GLN A 16 36.60 -36.86 -5.69
C GLN A 16 35.91 -36.12 -4.53
N SER A 17 35.46 -34.88 -4.78
CA SER A 17 34.58 -34.05 -3.94
C SER A 17 35.02 -33.72 -2.49
N PRO A 18 35.72 -32.59 -2.29
CA PRO A 18 35.66 -31.81 -1.04
C PRO A 18 34.38 -30.96 -0.90
N ALA A 19 33.63 -30.74 -1.99
CA ALA A 19 32.57 -29.72 -2.04
C ALA A 19 31.31 -30.09 -1.23
N HIS A 20 30.88 -31.36 -1.25
CA HIS A 20 29.62 -31.77 -0.62
C HIS A 20 29.60 -31.69 0.92
N SER A 21 30.74 -31.78 1.60
CA SER A 21 30.80 -31.69 3.07
C SER A 21 30.56 -30.26 3.57
N SER A 22 31.11 -29.25 2.88
CA SER A 22 30.89 -27.85 3.22
C SER A 22 29.43 -27.41 3.01
N LEU A 23 28.79 -27.87 1.93
CA LEU A 23 27.38 -27.57 1.65
C LEU A 23 26.46 -28.20 2.70
N ALA A 24 26.73 -29.44 3.13
CA ALA A 24 25.98 -30.09 4.20
C ALA A 24 26.10 -29.33 5.54
N GLN A 25 27.31 -28.88 5.91
CA GLN A 25 27.53 -28.05 7.09
C GLN A 25 26.82 -26.69 7.00
N GLN A 26 26.87 -26.01 5.86
CA GLN A 26 26.14 -24.76 5.65
C GLN A 26 24.62 -24.95 5.77
N HIS A 27 24.08 -26.04 5.21
CA HIS A 27 22.65 -26.35 5.30
C HIS A 27 22.22 -26.68 6.74
N GLN A 28 23.05 -27.39 7.51
CA GLN A 28 22.83 -27.66 8.93
C GLN A 28 22.90 -26.36 9.77
N LEU A 29 23.85 -25.46 9.47
CA LEU A 29 23.96 -24.16 10.15
C LEU A 29 22.75 -23.26 9.87
N ALA A 30 22.27 -23.24 8.62
CA ALA A 30 21.06 -22.51 8.22
C ALA A 30 19.81 -23.09 8.90
N GLN A 31 19.71 -24.41 9.05
CA GLN A 31 18.63 -25.05 9.82
C GLN A 31 18.68 -24.68 11.31
N GLN A 32 19.86 -24.62 11.93
CA GLN A 32 20.00 -24.12 13.31
C GLN A 32 19.61 -22.64 13.43
N GLN A 33 20.06 -21.77 12.52
CA GLN A 33 19.69 -20.35 12.51
C GLN A 33 18.18 -20.16 12.35
N TYR A 34 17.53 -20.92 11.45
CA TYR A 34 16.08 -20.91 11.28
C TYR A 34 15.34 -21.37 12.55
N GLN A 35 15.78 -22.45 13.20
CA GLN A 35 15.21 -22.90 14.48
C GLN A 35 15.36 -21.83 15.58
N LEU A 36 16.51 -21.17 15.65
CA LEU A 36 16.77 -20.10 16.63
C LEU A 36 15.87 -18.87 16.36
N GLN A 37 15.67 -18.51 15.10
CA GLN A 37 14.78 -17.41 14.69
C GLN A 37 13.31 -17.71 15.02
N GLN A 38 12.84 -18.94 14.77
CA GLN A 38 11.50 -19.38 15.16
C GLN A 38 11.31 -19.35 16.69
N GLN A 39 12.32 -19.77 17.46
CA GLN A 39 12.29 -19.72 18.92
C GLN A 39 12.26 -18.29 19.45
N GLN A 40 13.00 -17.35 18.84
CA GLN A 40 12.95 -15.92 19.17
C GLN A 40 11.58 -15.31 18.85
N LEU A 41 10.99 -15.63 17.69
CA LEU A 41 9.66 -15.16 17.30
C LEU A 41 8.57 -15.67 18.26
N GLN A 42 8.68 -16.93 18.71
CA GLN A 42 7.77 -17.50 19.71
C GLN A 42 7.91 -16.82 21.09
N LEU A 43 9.14 -16.44 21.48
CA LEU A 43 9.42 -15.67 22.70
C LEU A 43 8.84 -14.24 22.63
N GLN A 44 9.00 -13.55 21.50
CA GLN A 44 8.37 -12.25 21.26
C GLN A 44 6.84 -12.34 21.31
N TYR A 45 6.26 -13.39 20.71
CA TYR A 45 4.80 -13.63 20.79
C TYR A 45 4.33 -13.82 22.23
N GLN A 46 5.04 -14.61 23.04
CA GLN A 46 4.73 -14.80 24.47
C GLN A 46 4.83 -13.48 25.25
N GLN A 47 5.88 -12.67 25.02
CA GLN A 47 6.02 -11.35 25.63
C GLN A 47 4.89 -10.40 25.24
N HIS A 48 4.48 -10.40 23.97
CA HIS A 48 3.35 -9.58 23.50
C HIS A 48 2.02 -10.00 24.13
N GLN A 49 1.74 -11.31 24.23
CA GLN A 49 0.55 -11.81 24.92
C GLN A 49 0.56 -11.44 26.42
N GLN A 50 1.72 -11.48 27.08
CA GLN A 50 1.85 -11.04 28.47
C GLN A 50 1.61 -9.53 28.63
N GLN A 51 2.08 -8.70 27.69
CA GLN A 51 1.78 -7.27 27.64
C GLN A 51 0.29 -6.99 27.41
N LEU A 52 -0.38 -7.76 26.55
CA LEU A 52 -1.83 -7.64 26.33
C LEU A 52 -2.62 -7.99 27.59
N GLN A 53 -2.24 -9.06 28.32
CA GLN A 53 -2.86 -9.40 29.60
C GLN A 53 -2.64 -8.30 30.66
N LEU A 54 -1.42 -7.75 30.77
CA LEU A 54 -1.14 -6.64 31.69
C LEU A 54 -1.95 -5.38 31.35
N ALA A 55 -2.08 -5.04 30.07
CA ALA A 55 -2.89 -3.90 29.63
C ALA A 55 -4.40 -4.11 29.88
N GLN A 56 -4.90 -5.34 29.70
CA GLN A 56 -6.28 -5.71 30.06
C GLN A 56 -6.51 -5.60 31.57
N GLN A 57 -5.57 -6.07 32.39
CA GLN A 57 -5.66 -6.01 33.85
C GLN A 57 -5.55 -4.56 34.37
N GLN A 58 -4.70 -3.73 33.77
CA GLN A 58 -4.65 -2.28 34.04
C GLN A 58 -6.00 -1.63 33.72
N LYS A 59 -6.59 -1.90 32.56
CA LYS A 59 -7.89 -1.36 32.16
C LYS A 59 -9.04 -1.80 33.07
N GLN A 60 -9.01 -3.05 33.56
CA GLN A 60 -9.96 -3.51 34.60
C GLN A 60 -9.74 -2.80 35.94
N ASN A 61 -8.49 -2.59 36.37
CA ASN A 61 -8.18 -1.85 37.59
C ASN A 61 -8.62 -0.38 37.50
N GLU A 62 -8.44 0.28 36.35
CA GLU A 62 -8.94 1.63 36.07
C GLU A 62 -10.48 1.69 36.14
N GLN A 63 -11.17 0.70 35.54
CA GLN A 63 -12.63 0.60 35.61
C GLN A 63 -13.13 0.37 37.06
N ASN A 64 -12.44 -0.47 37.83
CA ASN A 64 -12.75 -0.70 39.25
C ASN A 64 -12.51 0.55 40.10
N LEU A 65 -11.40 1.27 39.89
CA LEU A 65 -11.15 2.55 40.58
C LEU A 65 -12.20 3.60 40.22
N ALA A 66 -12.60 3.69 38.94
CA ALA A 66 -13.66 4.59 38.50
C ALA A 66 -14.98 4.29 39.23
N GLN A 67 -15.40 3.02 39.29
CA GLN A 67 -16.61 2.61 40.00
C GLN A 67 -16.54 2.92 41.51
N LEU A 68 -15.41 2.64 42.19
CA LEU A 68 -15.25 3.03 43.60
C LEU A 68 -15.32 4.55 43.79
N SER A 69 -14.69 5.33 42.90
CA SER A 69 -14.68 6.80 42.99
C SER A 69 -16.06 7.44 42.83
N THR A 70 -17.01 6.74 42.19
CA THR A 70 -18.41 7.17 42.08
C THR A 70 -19.30 6.84 43.27
N SER A 71 -18.76 6.25 44.36
CA SER A 71 -19.56 5.74 45.49
C SER A 71 -19.39 6.47 46.83
N THR A 72 -18.51 7.49 46.91
CA THR A 72 -18.06 8.07 48.19
C THR A 72 -18.09 9.61 48.24
N SER A 73 -19.26 10.22 48.05
CA SER A 73 -19.42 11.69 48.19
C SER A 73 -20.75 12.15 48.81
N SER A 74 -20.98 11.82 50.09
CA SER A 74 -22.06 12.39 50.89
C SER A 74 -21.68 12.50 52.37
N ASN A 75 -21.77 13.73 52.91
CA ASN A 75 -21.75 14.17 54.33
C ASN A 75 -20.60 15.11 54.74
N SER A 76 -21.01 16.27 55.29
CA SER A 76 -20.37 17.14 56.31
C SER A 76 -18.83 17.28 56.38
N SER A 77 -18.13 18.42 56.18
CA SER A 77 -18.33 19.86 56.51
C SER A 77 -17.68 20.34 57.82
N VAL A 78 -17.14 21.59 57.78
CA VAL A 78 -16.85 22.55 58.90
C VAL A 78 -15.38 22.72 59.39
N ASN A 79 -14.90 23.98 59.29
CA ASN A 79 -13.81 24.72 60.01
C ASN A 79 -12.29 24.44 59.80
N ASN A 80 -11.61 25.45 59.21
CA ASN A 80 -10.55 26.36 59.76
C ASN A 80 -9.52 25.79 60.79
N THR A 81 -8.23 26.21 60.83
CA THR A 81 -7.72 27.60 60.76
C THR A 81 -6.20 27.69 60.41
N THR A 82 -5.72 28.90 60.08
CA THR A 82 -4.39 29.37 59.61
C THR A 82 -3.10 28.96 60.36
N ASN A 83 -1.99 28.80 59.62
CA ASN A 83 -0.70 29.56 59.72
C ASN A 83 0.40 28.90 58.83
N THR A 84 0.98 29.51 57.78
CA THR A 84 1.92 30.67 57.62
C THR A 84 3.42 30.34 57.75
N ASN A 85 4.24 31.01 56.93
CA ASN A 85 5.73 31.04 56.88
C ASN A 85 6.47 29.77 56.36
N THR A 86 7.64 29.83 55.68
CA THR A 86 8.11 30.67 54.54
C THR A 86 9.46 30.12 54.02
N ASN A 87 9.78 30.41 52.75
CA ASN A 87 11.14 30.57 52.19
C ASN A 87 12.13 29.39 52.02
N THR A 88 12.32 29.05 50.73
CA THR A 88 13.60 28.97 49.97
C THR A 88 14.51 27.73 49.94
N THR A 89 14.78 27.36 48.68
CA THR A 89 16.05 26.87 48.07
C THR A 89 16.51 25.41 48.16
N ASN A 90 16.55 24.82 46.95
CA ASN A 90 17.60 23.95 46.37
C ASN A 90 17.52 22.42 46.48
N SER A 91 18.10 21.81 45.44
CA SER A 91 18.50 20.39 45.26
C SER A 91 17.46 19.36 44.80
N SER A 92 17.62 18.94 43.54
CA SER A 92 17.61 17.53 43.07
C SER A 92 16.40 16.60 43.30
N SER A 93 15.78 16.26 42.16
CA SER A 93 15.66 14.88 41.62
C SER A 93 14.44 13.98 41.92
N ILE A 94 14.04 13.25 40.86
CA ILE A 94 13.41 11.90 40.82
C ILE A 94 11.87 11.77 41.09
N SER A 95 11.30 10.74 40.45
CA SER A 95 9.97 10.11 40.62
C SER A 95 8.70 10.88 40.22
N SER A 96 8.31 10.69 38.95
CA SER A 96 7.05 10.08 38.50
C SER A 96 5.75 10.22 39.33
N ASN A 97 4.68 10.63 38.63
CA ASN A 97 3.47 9.81 38.50
C ASN A 97 2.66 10.19 37.25
N ASN A 98 2.27 9.21 36.43
CA ASN A 98 1.41 9.38 35.26
C ASN A 98 -0.02 8.95 35.59
N ASN A 99 -1.01 9.76 35.21
CA ASN A 99 -2.43 9.38 35.13
C ASN A 99 -2.99 9.92 33.80
N ASN A 100 -3.05 9.07 32.77
CA ASN A 100 -3.48 9.47 31.43
C ASN A 100 -4.97 9.16 31.18
N ASN A 101 -5.85 10.08 31.57
CA ASN A 101 -7.23 10.09 31.07
C ASN A 101 -7.25 10.61 29.62
N ASN A 102 -7.19 9.69 28.66
CA ASN A 102 -7.23 10.00 27.22
C ASN A 102 -8.63 10.45 26.75
N ASN A 103 -8.97 11.72 27.01
CA ASN A 103 -9.94 12.45 26.20
C ASN A 103 -9.18 13.24 25.12
N THR A 104 -9.60 13.11 23.85
CA THR A 104 -8.94 13.75 22.71
C THR A 104 -9.28 15.24 22.62
N ALA A 105 -8.70 16.03 23.52
CA ALA A 105 -8.70 17.48 23.43
C ALA A 105 -7.63 17.95 22.43
N VAL A 106 -8.02 18.84 21.51
CA VAL A 106 -7.06 19.57 20.65
C VAL A 106 -6.11 20.36 21.55
N PRO A 107 -4.78 20.33 21.34
CA PRO A 107 -3.85 21.07 22.17
C PRO A 107 -4.09 22.58 22.04
N ILE A 108 -4.65 23.19 23.07
CA ILE A 108 -4.89 24.63 23.14
C ILE A 108 -3.52 25.33 23.12
N LEU A 109 -3.24 26.02 22.01
CA LEU A 109 -1.99 26.75 21.80
C LEU A 109 -1.79 27.77 22.92
N LYS A 110 -0.69 27.63 23.67
CA LYS A 110 -0.27 28.64 24.65
C LYS A 110 0.02 29.95 23.93
N ALA A 111 -0.40 31.06 24.53
CA ALA A 111 -0.24 32.39 23.96
C ALA A 111 1.24 32.73 23.72
N HIS A 112 1.58 32.95 22.45
CA HIS A 112 2.89 33.39 21.96
C HIS A 112 2.85 34.90 21.71
N ASP A 113 3.92 35.58 22.07
CA ASP A 113 3.99 37.05 22.03
C ASP A 113 4.27 37.55 20.61
N PHE A 114 5.07 36.79 19.86
CA PHE A 114 5.59 37.16 18.54
C PHE A 114 5.47 36.03 17.52
N CYS A 115 5.39 36.39 16.24
CA CYS A 115 5.30 35.46 15.12
C CYS A 115 6.32 35.81 14.01
N GLY A 116 6.64 34.81 13.17
CA GLY A 116 7.51 34.99 12.01
C GLY A 116 7.31 33.90 10.96
N THR A 117 7.65 34.19 9.71
CA THR A 117 7.50 33.29 8.56
C THR A 117 8.84 33.01 7.89
N ILE A 118 9.11 31.75 7.55
CA ILE A 118 10.39 31.32 6.94
C ILE A 118 10.13 30.47 5.70
N MET A 119 10.74 30.87 4.58
CA MET A 119 10.78 30.07 3.36
C MET A 119 12.07 29.27 3.28
N ILE A 120 11.98 27.94 3.13
CA ILE A 120 13.15 27.04 3.02
C ILE A 120 13.39 26.75 1.53
N LEU A 121 14.49 27.30 1.01
CA LEU A 121 14.95 27.23 -0.38
C LEU A 121 16.31 26.52 -0.49
N GLY A 122 16.81 26.37 -1.72
CA GLY A 122 18.01 25.61 -2.03
C GLY A 122 17.80 24.63 -3.19
N HIS A 123 18.87 24.09 -3.75
CA HIS A 123 18.79 23.19 -4.89
C HIS A 123 18.12 21.83 -4.58
N THR A 124 17.80 21.06 -5.62
CA THR A 124 17.30 19.68 -5.48
C THR A 124 18.32 18.84 -4.67
N GLU A 125 17.83 17.92 -3.84
CA GLU A 125 18.61 17.11 -2.88
C GLU A 125 19.40 17.86 -1.78
N SER A 126 19.39 19.21 -1.71
CA SER A 126 20.30 19.94 -0.80
C SER A 126 20.08 19.72 0.71
N GLY A 127 18.96 19.12 1.11
CA GLY A 127 18.63 18.81 2.52
C GLY A 127 17.39 19.53 3.08
N LYS A 128 16.69 20.34 2.28
CA LYS A 128 15.53 21.17 2.70
C LYS A 128 14.49 20.42 3.55
N THR A 129 14.00 19.27 3.06
CA THR A 129 13.00 18.44 3.77
C THR A 129 13.57 17.83 5.06
N THR A 130 14.86 17.49 5.08
CA THR A 130 15.57 16.99 6.27
C THR A 130 15.68 18.08 7.33
N LEU A 131 16.01 19.33 6.95
CA LEU A 131 15.99 20.49 7.84
C LEU A 131 14.58 20.70 8.41
N GLN A 132 13.55 20.77 7.56
CA GLN A 132 12.18 21.01 8.03
C GLN A 132 11.72 19.94 9.05
N ARG A 133 11.95 18.65 8.76
CA ARG A 133 11.63 17.56 9.70
C ARG A 133 12.44 17.62 11.01
N GLN A 134 13.72 17.98 10.97
CA GLN A 134 14.51 18.18 12.20
C GLN A 134 13.92 19.30 13.05
N LEU A 135 13.54 20.43 12.44
CA LEU A 135 12.92 21.55 13.16
C LEU A 135 11.55 21.16 13.75
N GLU A 136 10.75 20.38 13.03
CA GLU A 136 9.49 19.82 13.53
C GLU A 136 9.72 18.86 14.72
N PHE A 137 10.72 17.98 14.66
CA PHE A 137 11.06 17.04 15.75
C PHE A 137 11.84 17.65 16.93
N ILE A 138 12.29 18.92 16.82
CA ILE A 138 12.95 19.64 17.92
C ILE A 138 12.02 20.69 18.55
N TYR A 139 11.20 21.38 17.74
CA TYR A 139 10.43 22.57 18.13
C TYR A 139 8.93 22.51 17.76
N GLY A 140 8.44 21.40 17.18
CA GLY A 140 7.04 21.21 16.80
C GLY A 140 6.09 20.97 17.99
N VAL A 141 4.79 21.18 17.76
CA VAL A 141 3.73 21.11 18.79
C VAL A 141 2.93 19.80 18.73
N THR A 142 3.05 19.05 17.64
CA THR A 142 2.34 17.81 17.34
C THR A 142 3.33 16.80 16.76
N ASP A 143 3.11 15.49 16.97
CA ASP A 143 3.80 14.47 16.18
C ASP A 143 3.50 14.73 14.68
N PRO A 144 4.52 15.02 13.84
CA PRO A 144 4.29 15.44 12.47
C PRO A 144 4.01 14.26 11.51
N THR A 145 3.87 13.02 12.01
CA THR A 145 4.10 11.83 11.18
C THR A 145 3.07 10.70 11.34
N ASP A 146 2.45 10.29 10.23
CA ASP A 146 1.82 8.96 10.14
C ASP A 146 2.92 7.90 9.94
N ALA A 147 3.21 7.15 11.00
CA ALA A 147 4.19 6.08 10.99
C ALA A 147 3.89 4.99 9.92
N LYS A 148 2.61 4.76 9.56
CA LYS A 148 2.24 3.78 8.52
C LYS A 148 2.52 4.31 7.11
N HIS A 149 2.25 5.59 6.84
CA HIS A 149 2.67 6.25 5.60
C HIS A 149 4.20 6.16 5.44
N TYR A 150 4.97 6.54 6.46
CA TYR A 150 6.43 6.46 6.39
C TYR A 150 6.96 5.03 6.28
N GLN A 151 6.33 4.04 6.92
CA GLN A 151 6.69 2.63 6.81
C GLN A 151 6.66 2.16 5.34
N ARG A 152 5.56 2.43 4.63
CA ARG A 152 5.39 2.03 3.22
C ARG A 152 6.29 2.85 2.28
N LEU A 153 6.43 4.16 2.52
CA LEU A 153 7.37 5.01 1.79
C LEU A 153 8.80 4.46 1.88
N ILE A 154 9.23 4.03 3.06
CA ILE A 154 10.55 3.43 3.30
C ILE A 154 10.68 2.06 2.61
N TYR A 155 9.65 1.21 2.62
CA TYR A 155 9.65 -0.06 1.87
C TYR A 155 9.88 0.17 0.38
N GLY A 156 9.05 1.00 -0.25
CA GLY A 156 9.15 1.30 -1.67
C GLY A 156 10.44 1.99 -2.05
N ASN A 157 10.95 2.93 -1.24
CA ASN A 157 12.23 3.57 -1.49
C ASN A 157 13.41 2.61 -1.35
N THR A 158 13.40 1.69 -0.37
CA THR A 158 14.46 0.68 -0.20
C THR A 158 14.49 -0.26 -1.41
N LEU A 159 13.32 -0.70 -1.89
CA LEU A 159 13.18 -1.54 -3.08
C LEU A 159 13.62 -0.81 -4.37
N ALA A 160 13.13 0.41 -4.60
CA ALA A 160 13.48 1.22 -5.78
C ALA A 160 14.98 1.54 -5.87
N THR A 161 15.60 1.86 -4.73
CA THR A 161 17.03 2.15 -4.64
C THR A 161 17.86 0.92 -5.01
N LEU A 162 17.41 -0.27 -4.62
CA LEU A 162 18.09 -1.53 -4.95
C LEU A 162 17.94 -1.88 -6.43
N ILE A 163 16.71 -1.78 -6.97
CA ILE A 163 16.43 -2.00 -8.40
C ILE A 163 17.32 -1.08 -9.25
N ARG A 164 17.41 0.21 -8.92
CA ARG A 164 18.27 1.15 -9.67
C ARG A 164 19.78 0.82 -9.55
N PHE A 165 20.25 0.20 -8.46
CA PHE A 165 21.62 -0.33 -8.41
C PHE A 165 21.81 -1.57 -9.30
N ILE A 166 20.80 -2.43 -9.44
CA ILE A 166 20.84 -3.56 -10.40
C ILE A 166 20.91 -3.02 -11.83
N GLU A 167 19.99 -2.13 -12.22
CA GLU A 167 20.01 -1.49 -13.56
C GLU A 167 21.34 -0.79 -13.85
N ASN A 168 21.93 -0.13 -12.85
CA ASN A 168 23.21 0.55 -13.03
C ASN A 168 24.38 -0.45 -13.15
N SER A 169 24.32 -1.63 -12.52
CA SER A 169 25.30 -2.70 -12.77
C SER A 169 25.19 -3.26 -14.20
N GLU A 170 23.97 -3.37 -14.73
CA GLU A 170 23.71 -3.77 -16.12
C GLU A 170 24.23 -2.71 -17.10
N ARG A 171 23.96 -1.42 -16.87
CA ARG A 171 24.52 -0.29 -17.66
C ARG A 171 26.05 -0.25 -17.65
N LEU A 172 26.67 -0.57 -16.52
CA LEU A 172 28.14 -0.65 -16.37
C LEU A 172 28.74 -1.95 -16.91
N ASN A 173 27.93 -2.86 -17.47
CA ASN A 173 28.32 -4.19 -17.96
C ASN A 173 28.97 -5.10 -16.89
N ILE A 174 28.67 -4.88 -15.60
CA ILE A 174 29.19 -5.68 -14.48
C ILE A 174 28.12 -6.67 -14.04
N THR A 175 28.26 -7.94 -14.41
CA THR A 175 27.28 -8.98 -14.07
C THR A 175 27.39 -9.39 -12.60
N LEU A 176 26.26 -9.42 -11.88
CA LEU A 176 26.17 -9.99 -10.53
C LEU A 176 26.55 -11.49 -10.51
N SER A 177 26.81 -12.03 -9.32
CA SER A 177 27.07 -13.45 -9.14
C SER A 177 25.94 -14.35 -9.72
N PRO A 178 26.27 -15.50 -10.36
CA PRO A 178 25.25 -16.36 -10.98
C PRO A 178 24.12 -16.79 -10.03
N ASP A 179 24.46 -17.06 -8.76
CA ASP A 179 23.50 -17.43 -7.71
C ASP A 179 22.47 -16.33 -7.41
N ASN A 180 22.79 -15.08 -7.73
CA ASN A 180 21.94 -13.90 -7.55
C ASN A 180 21.02 -13.61 -8.74
N LEU A 181 21.25 -14.18 -9.92
CA LEU A 181 20.41 -13.94 -11.12
C LEU A 181 18.93 -14.31 -10.90
N ALA A 182 18.67 -15.38 -10.14
CA ALA A 182 17.31 -15.78 -9.78
C ALA A 182 16.66 -14.84 -8.75
N ARG A 183 17.45 -14.11 -7.94
CA ARG A 183 16.98 -13.10 -6.98
C ARG A 183 16.68 -11.78 -7.70
N VAL A 184 17.60 -11.34 -8.56
CA VAL A 184 17.45 -10.17 -9.45
C VAL A 184 16.09 -10.20 -10.15
N LYS A 185 15.78 -11.30 -10.85
CA LYS A 185 14.49 -11.46 -11.55
C LYS A 185 13.26 -11.36 -10.64
N ARG A 186 13.34 -11.87 -9.40
CA ARG A 186 12.25 -11.75 -8.41
C ARG A 186 12.10 -10.36 -7.82
N ILE A 187 13.16 -9.54 -7.83
CA ILE A 187 13.17 -8.17 -7.32
C ILE A 187 12.72 -7.18 -8.39
N GLN A 188 13.25 -7.29 -9.61
CA GLN A 188 12.82 -6.50 -10.78
C GLN A 188 11.34 -6.75 -11.14
N SER A 189 10.79 -7.94 -10.85
CA SER A 189 9.36 -8.24 -11.08
C SER A 189 8.41 -7.67 -10.01
N GLN A 190 8.87 -6.84 -9.08
CA GLN A 190 8.02 -6.25 -8.04
C GLN A 190 7.67 -4.80 -8.41
N PRO A 191 6.37 -4.46 -8.57
CA PRO A 191 5.97 -3.07 -8.71
C PRO A 191 6.32 -2.29 -7.43
N VAL A 192 7.24 -1.33 -7.54
CA VAL A 192 7.70 -0.48 -6.44
C VAL A 192 6.53 0.23 -5.75
N GLU A 193 5.51 0.58 -6.52
CA GLU A 193 4.32 1.30 -6.09
C GLU A 193 3.42 0.45 -5.17
N LEU A 194 3.44 -0.89 -5.31
CA LEU A 194 2.80 -1.79 -4.34
C LEU A 194 3.49 -1.68 -2.97
N ALA A 195 4.82 -1.60 -2.96
CA ALA A 195 5.60 -1.41 -1.74
C ALA A 195 5.45 0.00 -1.15
N ARG A 196 5.35 1.05 -1.98
CA ARG A 196 5.10 2.44 -1.55
C ARG A 196 3.72 2.64 -0.93
N ASN A 197 2.69 1.96 -1.44
CA ASN A 197 1.30 2.33 -1.17
C ASN A 197 0.50 1.27 -0.41
N ARG A 198 0.74 -0.03 -0.65
CA ARG A 198 -0.21 -1.10 -0.29
C ARG A 198 0.32 -2.20 0.63
N LEU A 199 1.62 -2.53 0.62
CA LEU A 199 2.17 -3.55 1.53
C LEU A 199 1.97 -3.18 3.02
N PRO A 200 1.24 -3.99 3.83
CA PRO A 200 1.14 -3.76 5.28
C PRO A 200 2.41 -4.18 6.02
N ARG A 201 3.15 -5.15 5.46
CA ARG A 201 4.45 -5.67 5.91
C ARG A 201 5.23 -6.13 4.68
N PHE A 202 6.56 -6.02 4.70
CA PHE A 202 7.38 -6.46 3.57
C PHE A 202 7.48 -8.00 3.52
N PRO A 203 7.45 -8.66 2.34
CA PRO A 203 7.57 -10.12 2.27
C PRO A 203 8.97 -10.58 2.68
N LEU A 204 9.09 -11.38 3.75
CA LEU A 204 10.40 -11.78 4.32
C LEU A 204 11.35 -12.42 3.31
N LYS A 205 10.86 -13.27 2.40
CA LYS A 205 11.67 -13.89 1.33
C LYS A 205 12.22 -12.86 0.35
N LEU A 206 11.42 -11.86 -0.02
CA LEU A 206 11.85 -10.75 -0.86
C LEU A 206 12.86 -9.87 -0.09
N GLY A 207 12.64 -9.62 1.20
CA GLY A 207 13.58 -8.89 2.05
C GLY A 207 14.94 -9.57 2.18
N TRP A 208 14.95 -10.91 2.27
CA TRP A 208 16.17 -11.72 2.23
C TRP A 208 16.86 -11.67 0.87
N ASP A 209 16.09 -11.83 -0.22
CA ASP A 209 16.63 -11.70 -1.58
C ASP A 209 17.26 -10.32 -1.80
N CYS A 210 16.60 -9.24 -1.35
CA CYS A 210 17.11 -7.87 -1.38
C CYS A 210 18.44 -7.74 -0.62
N LYS A 211 18.58 -8.39 0.55
CA LYS A 211 19.84 -8.38 1.31
C LYS A 211 20.95 -9.10 0.56
N CYS A 212 20.70 -10.28 -0.01
CA CYS A 212 21.68 -11.02 -0.81
C CYS A 212 22.16 -10.25 -2.06
N ILE A 213 21.30 -9.39 -2.65
CA ILE A 213 21.71 -8.49 -3.72
C ILE A 213 22.55 -7.32 -3.17
N TRP A 214 22.16 -6.70 -2.05
CA TRP A 214 22.96 -5.64 -1.43
C TRP A 214 24.37 -6.10 -1.04
N GLU A 215 24.51 -7.34 -0.57
CA GLU A 215 25.79 -7.93 -0.19
C GLU A 215 26.63 -8.44 -1.37
N ASP A 216 26.12 -8.38 -2.61
CA ASP A 216 26.91 -8.68 -3.80
C ASP A 216 28.00 -7.61 -4.01
N LYS A 217 29.24 -8.06 -4.27
CA LYS A 217 30.39 -7.19 -4.47
C LYS A 217 30.19 -6.19 -5.62
N VAL A 218 29.44 -6.59 -6.65
CA VAL A 218 29.08 -5.73 -7.78
C VAL A 218 28.21 -4.57 -7.30
N ILE A 219 27.17 -4.85 -6.52
CA ILE A 219 26.25 -3.82 -6.01
C ILE A 219 26.94 -2.90 -4.99
N GLN A 220 27.88 -3.42 -4.18
CA GLN A 220 28.74 -2.58 -3.34
C GLN A 220 29.67 -1.66 -4.16
N SER A 221 30.20 -2.13 -5.29
CA SER A 221 30.99 -1.31 -6.21
C SER A 221 30.14 -0.20 -6.85
N VAL A 222 28.98 -0.55 -7.41
CA VAL A 222 28.03 0.42 -7.99
C VAL A 222 27.57 1.45 -6.96
N TYR A 223 27.32 1.05 -5.71
CA TYR A 223 27.01 1.99 -4.63
C TYR A 223 28.16 2.98 -4.38
N ASN A 224 29.41 2.52 -4.30
CA ASN A 224 30.56 3.40 -4.08
C ASN A 224 30.74 4.40 -5.23
N HIS A 225 30.58 3.96 -6.49
CA HIS A 225 30.59 4.84 -7.67
C HIS A 225 29.44 5.86 -7.64
N SER A 226 28.25 5.45 -7.17
CA SER A 226 27.06 6.33 -7.06
C SER A 226 27.20 7.50 -6.06
N LYS A 227 28.23 7.49 -5.20
CA LYS A 227 28.55 8.61 -4.30
C LYS A 227 29.02 9.85 -5.05
N ILE A 228 29.72 9.65 -6.18
CA ILE A 228 30.42 10.71 -6.93
C ILE A 228 29.89 10.89 -8.35
N CYS A 229 29.37 9.83 -8.99
CA CYS A 229 28.72 9.91 -10.28
C CYS A 229 27.24 10.30 -10.14
N SER A 230 26.84 11.44 -10.72
CA SER A 230 25.47 11.96 -10.66
C SER A 230 24.48 11.14 -11.49
N GLU A 231 24.94 10.49 -12.56
CA GLU A 231 24.09 9.73 -13.49
C GLU A 231 23.51 8.48 -12.82
N ILE A 232 24.39 7.68 -12.19
CA ILE A 232 24.02 6.47 -11.46
C ILE A 232 23.63 6.71 -9.99
N ARG A 233 23.62 7.97 -9.53
CA ARG A 233 23.20 8.36 -8.17
C ARG A 233 21.78 7.88 -7.87
N THR A 234 21.56 7.39 -6.66
CA THR A 234 20.23 7.11 -6.11
C THR A 234 19.84 8.13 -5.02
N PRO A 235 18.56 8.57 -4.97
CA PRO A 235 18.14 9.65 -4.08
C PRO A 235 18.06 9.25 -2.60
N GLY A 236 18.18 10.23 -1.70
CA GLY A 236 18.02 10.05 -0.26
C GLY A 236 19.28 9.52 0.45
N ARG A 237 19.13 8.46 1.27
CA ARG A 237 20.22 7.84 2.04
C ARG A 237 20.29 6.31 1.80
N PRO A 238 20.79 5.83 0.65
CA PRO A 238 20.80 4.41 0.29
C PRO A 238 21.33 3.49 1.40
N LYS A 239 22.62 3.63 1.76
CA LYS A 239 23.29 2.75 2.74
C LYS A 239 22.59 2.72 4.11
N TYR A 240 21.96 3.81 4.53
CA TYR A 240 21.24 3.89 5.80
C TYR A 240 20.06 2.91 5.87
N TYR A 241 19.34 2.67 4.78
CA TYR A 241 18.31 1.63 4.73
C TYR A 241 18.88 0.27 4.33
N MET A 242 19.81 0.21 3.38
CA MET A 242 20.32 -1.06 2.86
C MET A 242 21.07 -1.91 3.90
N ASP A 243 21.91 -1.27 4.73
CA ASP A 243 22.61 -2.00 5.80
C ASP A 243 21.61 -2.56 6.82
N ARG A 244 20.53 -1.82 7.08
CA ARG A 244 19.47 -2.13 8.04
C ARG A 244 18.24 -2.84 7.43
N MET A 245 18.34 -3.41 6.22
CA MET A 245 17.23 -4.08 5.52
C MET A 245 16.44 -5.04 6.42
N PHE A 246 17.10 -5.87 7.22
CA PHE A 246 16.41 -6.81 8.11
C PHE A 246 15.58 -6.11 9.21
N LYS A 247 15.99 -4.93 9.69
CA LYS A 247 15.15 -4.13 10.61
C LYS A 247 13.99 -3.49 9.86
N VAL A 248 14.21 -2.98 8.64
CA VAL A 248 13.17 -2.35 7.83
C VAL A 248 12.11 -3.38 7.43
N PHE A 249 12.51 -4.54 6.93
CA PHE A 249 11.60 -5.59 6.46
C PHE A 249 11.07 -6.51 7.59
N ASP A 250 11.30 -6.14 8.85
CA ASP A 250 10.80 -6.90 10.00
C ASP A 250 9.26 -6.78 10.13
N PRO A 251 8.52 -7.85 10.48
CA PRO A 251 7.07 -7.79 10.65
C PRO A 251 6.59 -6.83 11.76
N SER A 252 7.46 -6.44 12.69
CA SER A 252 7.21 -5.45 13.74
C SER A 252 7.73 -4.05 13.42
N TYR A 253 8.33 -3.83 12.25
CA TYR A 253 8.99 -2.57 11.91
C TYR A 253 8.05 -1.37 12.00
N THR A 254 8.39 -0.46 12.90
CA THR A 254 7.82 0.89 12.99
C THR A 254 8.95 1.90 12.75
N PRO A 255 8.80 2.87 11.84
CA PRO A 255 9.83 3.88 11.59
C PRO A 255 10.20 4.66 12.86
N THR A 256 11.49 4.84 13.09
CA THR A 256 11.98 5.78 14.11
C THR A 256 11.99 7.22 13.58
N GLU A 257 12.14 8.19 14.48
CA GLU A 257 12.37 9.60 14.12
C GLU A 257 13.45 9.76 13.03
N MET A 258 14.59 9.08 13.20
CA MET A 258 15.71 9.14 12.25
C MET A 258 15.42 8.39 10.93
N ASP A 259 14.55 7.38 10.97
CA ASP A 259 14.03 6.74 9.74
C ASP A 259 13.14 7.69 8.94
N ILE A 260 12.42 8.60 9.60
CA ILE A 260 11.53 9.59 8.96
C ILE A 260 12.33 10.81 8.47
N ILE A 261 13.28 11.31 9.25
CA ILE A 261 14.24 12.37 8.84
C ILE A 261 15.04 11.92 7.60
N SER A 262 15.37 10.63 7.50
CA SER A 262 16.13 10.05 6.39
C SER A 262 15.29 9.69 5.15
N ALA A 263 13.95 9.70 5.23
CA ALA A 263 13.09 9.18 4.19
C ALA A 263 12.99 10.12 2.99
N TYR A 264 13.37 9.64 1.80
CA TYR A 264 13.18 10.41 0.57
C TYR A 264 11.69 10.54 0.24
N ASP A 265 11.22 11.78 0.10
CA ASP A 265 9.81 12.12 -0.06
C ASP A 265 9.72 13.28 -1.06
N GLN A 266 9.33 12.98 -2.29
CA GLN A 266 9.23 13.97 -3.36
C GLN A 266 7.79 14.47 -3.47
N LYS A 267 7.50 15.54 -2.73
CA LYS A 267 6.26 16.30 -2.88
C LYS A 267 6.48 17.47 -3.83
N ASP A 268 5.60 17.64 -4.81
CA ASP A 268 5.63 18.78 -5.72
C ASP A 268 4.83 20.00 -5.19
N THR A 269 4.34 19.92 -3.95
CA THR A 269 3.64 20.99 -3.23
C THR A 269 4.47 21.51 -2.05
N ILE A 270 4.36 22.82 -1.77
CA ILE A 270 5.03 23.45 -0.63
C ILE A 270 4.48 22.86 0.66
N GLN A 271 5.38 22.46 1.56
CA GLN A 271 5.03 21.88 2.85
C GLN A 271 4.98 22.97 3.92
N SER A 272 3.78 23.24 4.44
CA SER A 272 3.56 24.20 5.53
C SER A 272 3.56 23.49 6.88
N SER A 273 4.33 23.97 7.84
CA SER A 273 4.30 23.51 9.24
C SER A 273 4.59 24.66 10.21
N ALA A 274 4.38 24.44 11.51
CA ALA A 274 4.59 25.47 12.53
C ALA A 274 5.34 24.92 13.74
N ILE A 275 6.30 25.70 14.22
CA ILE A 275 7.13 25.41 15.40
C ILE A 275 7.03 26.54 16.43
N ILE A 276 7.37 26.26 17.69
CA ILE A 276 7.37 27.27 18.77
C ILE A 276 8.68 27.21 19.53
N HIS A 277 9.38 28.34 19.59
CA HIS A 277 10.63 28.51 20.32
C HIS A 277 10.52 29.66 21.32
N LYS A 278 10.69 29.41 22.63
CA LYS A 278 10.70 30.44 23.70
C LYS A 278 9.62 31.55 23.56
N ARG A 279 8.37 31.16 23.26
CA ARG A 279 7.17 32.00 22.99
C ARG A 279 7.16 32.81 21.68
N PHE A 280 8.08 32.54 20.76
CA PHE A 280 8.05 32.96 19.35
C PHE A 280 7.49 31.81 18.50
N LYS A 281 6.42 32.05 17.74
CA LYS A 281 5.86 31.08 16.78
C LYS A 281 6.50 31.31 15.42
N VAL A 282 6.92 30.23 14.76
CA VAL A 282 7.47 30.30 13.39
C VAL A 282 6.68 29.39 12.47
N ASP A 283 6.14 29.96 11.39
CA ASP A 283 5.54 29.21 10.28
C ASP A 283 6.61 28.93 9.21
N LEU A 284 6.80 27.65 8.88
CA LEU A 284 7.80 27.13 7.96
C LEU A 284 7.14 26.75 6.64
N PHE A 285 7.73 27.18 5.52
CA PHE A 285 7.29 26.85 4.17
C PHE A 285 8.42 26.18 3.40
N GLY A 286 8.36 24.85 3.27
CA GLY A 286 9.35 24.05 2.57
C GLY A 286 9.05 23.88 1.09
N CYS A 287 9.90 24.45 0.23
CA CYS A 287 9.87 24.11 -1.20
C CYS A 287 10.51 22.72 -1.41
N SER A 288 9.82 21.81 -2.08
CA SER A 288 10.35 20.48 -2.42
C SER A 288 9.88 20.03 -3.82
N GLY A 289 10.42 18.91 -4.32
CA GLY A 289 10.15 18.44 -5.69
C GLY A 289 10.39 19.54 -6.73
N LYS A 290 9.45 19.71 -7.67
CA LYS A 290 9.42 20.77 -8.70
C LYS A 290 9.60 22.18 -8.11
N GLN A 291 9.13 22.46 -6.90
CA GLN A 291 9.25 23.79 -6.25
C GLN A 291 10.69 24.13 -5.85
N SER A 292 11.63 23.18 -5.92
CA SER A 292 13.07 23.43 -5.75
C SER A 292 13.68 24.27 -6.90
N SER A 293 13.02 24.34 -8.05
CA SER A 293 13.55 25.01 -9.25
C SER A 293 13.30 26.53 -9.20
N PRO A 294 14.31 27.39 -9.44
CA PRO A 294 14.18 28.84 -9.34
C PRO A 294 13.02 29.46 -10.15
N LYS A 295 12.68 28.87 -11.29
CA LYS A 295 11.55 29.30 -12.14
C LYS A 295 10.19 29.27 -11.42
N ASN A 296 10.06 28.44 -10.38
CA ASN A 296 8.83 28.27 -9.59
C ASN A 296 8.82 29.15 -8.32
N TRP A 297 9.82 30.01 -8.10
CA TRP A 297 9.84 30.96 -6.97
C TRP A 297 9.07 32.26 -7.24
N VAL A 298 8.61 32.46 -8.48
CA VAL A 298 7.68 33.53 -8.87
C VAL A 298 6.36 33.37 -8.12
N GLY A 299 5.82 34.45 -7.54
CA GLY A 299 4.57 34.42 -6.77
C GLY A 299 4.71 33.98 -5.30
N LEU A 300 5.85 33.42 -4.87
CA LEU A 300 5.99 32.95 -3.48
C LEU A 300 5.97 34.09 -2.45
N HIS A 301 6.45 35.28 -2.82
CA HIS A 301 6.34 36.46 -1.96
C HIS A 301 4.88 36.85 -1.74
N GLN A 302 4.09 36.93 -2.81
CA GLN A 302 2.67 37.29 -2.78
C GLN A 302 1.86 36.33 -1.90
N ASN A 303 2.11 35.03 -2.05
CA ASN A 303 1.34 33.96 -1.42
C ASN A 303 1.72 33.71 0.05
N TYR A 304 3.01 33.76 0.39
CA TYR A 304 3.52 33.32 1.70
C TYR A 304 4.17 34.43 2.54
N LYS A 305 4.53 35.57 1.93
CA LYS A 305 5.13 36.76 2.57
C LYS A 305 6.22 36.45 3.61
N PRO A 306 7.24 35.63 3.26
CA PRO A 306 8.24 35.17 4.23
C PRO A 306 9.12 36.31 4.76
N ASN A 307 9.19 36.45 6.08
CA ASN A 307 10.10 37.38 6.74
C ASN A 307 11.57 37.00 6.50
N TYR A 308 11.89 35.70 6.51
CA TYR A 308 13.25 35.20 6.39
C TYR A 308 13.34 34.08 5.35
N ILE A 309 14.52 33.94 4.72
CA ILE A 309 14.80 32.84 3.79
C ILE A 309 15.94 32.00 4.34
N PHE A 310 15.70 30.70 4.51
CA PHE A 310 16.72 29.71 4.81
C PHE A 310 17.13 29.04 3.50
N TYR A 311 18.35 29.29 3.02
CA TYR A 311 18.86 28.71 1.77
C TYR A 311 19.84 27.58 2.08
N VAL A 312 19.43 26.34 1.79
CA VAL A 312 20.20 25.13 2.13
C VAL A 312 21.11 24.71 0.97
N VAL A 313 22.41 24.64 1.23
CA VAL A 313 23.46 24.28 0.28
C VAL A 313 24.13 22.97 0.73
N ALA A 314 24.09 21.90 -0.07
CA ALA A 314 24.80 20.67 0.23
C ALA A 314 26.27 20.75 -0.19
N LEU A 315 27.18 20.62 0.77
CA LEU A 315 28.63 20.76 0.52
C LEU A 315 29.23 19.56 -0.23
N LYS A 316 28.65 18.36 -0.09
CA LYS A 316 29.11 17.08 -0.67
C LYS A 316 29.05 17.00 -2.22
N ASP A 317 28.43 17.97 -2.88
CA ASP A 317 27.87 17.86 -4.23
C ASP A 317 28.67 18.62 -5.31
N TYR A 318 30.00 18.68 -5.15
CA TYR A 318 30.91 19.50 -5.96
C TYR A 318 31.53 18.82 -7.20
N PHE A 319 31.15 17.56 -7.49
CA PHE A 319 31.77 16.78 -8.57
C PHE A 319 31.45 17.32 -9.98
N SER A 320 32.38 17.11 -10.92
CA SER A 320 32.29 17.54 -12.32
C SER A 320 32.95 16.51 -13.24
N ASP A 321 32.82 16.70 -14.56
CA ASP A 321 33.39 15.80 -15.60
C ASP A 321 34.92 15.67 -15.53
N HIS A 322 35.59 16.52 -14.74
CA HIS A 322 37.05 16.55 -14.60
C HIS A 322 37.43 16.37 -13.13
N LEU A 323 37.28 15.14 -12.62
CA LEU A 323 37.65 14.76 -11.27
C LEU A 323 39.16 14.93 -11.03
N VAL A 324 39.52 15.93 -10.21
CA VAL A 324 40.90 16.14 -9.75
C VAL A 324 41.17 15.19 -8.58
N ALA A 325 41.51 13.95 -8.90
CA ALA A 325 41.87 12.93 -7.92
C ALA A 325 43.16 13.29 -7.15
N THR A 326 43.23 12.96 -5.86
CA THR A 326 44.47 13.05 -5.08
C THR A 326 45.32 11.78 -5.24
N GLN A 327 46.54 11.78 -4.70
CA GLN A 327 47.47 10.64 -4.80
C GLN A 327 46.98 9.35 -4.10
N ASN A 328 45.90 9.42 -3.32
CA ASN A 328 45.35 8.32 -2.54
C ASN A 328 44.07 7.70 -3.15
N THR A 329 43.63 8.18 -4.31
CA THR A 329 42.36 7.80 -4.93
C THR A 329 42.50 6.49 -5.71
N ASP A 330 41.49 5.63 -5.63
CA ASP A 330 41.44 4.38 -6.41
C ASP A 330 41.39 4.70 -7.93
N PRO A 331 42.40 4.29 -8.73
CA PRO A 331 42.43 4.59 -10.15
C PRO A 331 41.23 4.02 -10.93
N THR A 332 40.66 2.89 -10.47
CA THR A 332 39.53 2.24 -11.14
C THR A 332 38.26 3.10 -11.08
N ILE A 333 38.07 3.81 -9.96
CA ILE A 333 36.94 4.73 -9.78
C ILE A 333 37.10 5.95 -10.70
N VAL A 334 38.31 6.47 -10.86
CA VAL A 334 38.61 7.58 -11.78
C VAL A 334 38.37 7.16 -13.23
N GLU A 335 38.85 5.97 -13.63
CA GLU A 335 38.63 5.40 -14.96
C GLU A 335 37.14 5.19 -15.27
N MET A 336 36.36 4.69 -14.31
CA MET A 336 34.91 4.58 -14.45
C MET A 336 34.23 5.95 -14.60
N CYS A 337 34.62 6.95 -13.81
CA CYS A 337 34.05 8.31 -13.89
C CYS A 337 34.33 9.01 -15.23
N ASN A 338 35.49 8.79 -15.85
CA ASN A 338 35.82 9.37 -17.15
C ASN A 338 34.86 8.96 -18.30
N ASN A 339 34.01 7.95 -18.07
CA ASN A 339 33.00 7.48 -19.02
C ASN A 339 31.57 8.00 -18.73
N HIS A 340 31.41 8.91 -17.75
CA HIS A 340 30.11 9.45 -17.32
C HIS A 340 30.02 10.97 -17.45
N ILE A 341 28.79 11.50 -17.44
CA ILE A 341 28.53 12.93 -17.35
C ILE A 341 28.16 13.30 -15.89
N HIS A 342 28.97 14.15 -15.28
CA HIS A 342 28.92 14.55 -13.88
C HIS A 342 28.35 15.97 -13.74
N ARG A 343 27.08 16.07 -13.33
CA ARG A 343 26.44 17.35 -13.03
C ARG A 343 26.95 17.94 -11.72
N ASN A 344 27.52 19.13 -11.79
CA ASN A 344 27.99 19.88 -10.65
C ASN A 344 26.83 20.58 -9.93
N LEU A 345 26.14 19.82 -9.08
CA LEU A 345 24.94 20.28 -8.36
C LEU A 345 25.25 21.42 -7.37
N LEU A 346 26.50 21.55 -6.87
CA LEU A 346 26.93 22.71 -6.07
C LEU A 346 27.00 23.99 -6.92
N LEU A 347 27.48 23.89 -8.17
CA LEU A 347 27.49 25.01 -9.11
C LEU A 347 26.07 25.34 -9.61
N GLU A 348 25.22 24.33 -9.87
CA GLU A 348 23.78 24.53 -10.13
C GLU A 348 23.08 25.23 -8.94
N SER A 349 23.46 24.90 -7.70
CA SER A 349 23.00 25.58 -6.49
C SER A 349 23.48 27.03 -6.40
N LEU A 350 24.73 27.31 -6.78
CA LEU A 350 25.26 28.69 -6.84
C LEU A 350 24.54 29.55 -7.89
N ASN A 351 24.30 29.00 -9.09
CA ASN A 351 23.54 29.67 -10.16
C ASN A 351 22.06 29.88 -9.76
N SER A 352 21.48 28.91 -9.04
CA SER A 352 20.14 29.02 -8.46
C SER A 352 20.08 30.11 -7.39
N PHE A 353 21.14 30.29 -6.60
CA PHE A 353 21.24 31.34 -5.59
C PHE A 353 21.44 32.73 -6.22
N GLU A 354 22.28 32.86 -7.24
CA GLU A 354 22.37 34.10 -8.03
C GLU A 354 20.99 34.47 -8.59
N THR A 355 20.23 33.49 -9.09
CA THR A 355 18.85 33.69 -9.58
C THR A 355 17.92 34.14 -8.46
N LEU A 356 18.03 33.58 -7.24
CA LEU A 356 17.30 34.08 -6.07
C LEU A 356 17.58 35.57 -5.84
N THR A 357 18.85 35.99 -5.87
CA THR A 357 19.22 37.40 -5.63
C THR A 357 18.62 38.41 -6.62
N LYS A 358 18.11 37.93 -7.77
CA LYS A 358 17.47 38.75 -8.81
C LYS A 358 15.93 38.75 -8.71
N SER A 359 15.36 38.18 -7.66
CA SER A 359 13.91 38.00 -7.48
C SER A 359 13.31 38.91 -6.40
N GLU A 360 12.04 39.28 -6.57
CA GLU A 360 11.28 40.03 -5.56
C GLU A 360 11.29 39.34 -4.19
N LEU A 361 11.26 38.00 -4.16
CA LEU A 361 11.33 37.19 -2.94
C LEU A 361 12.59 37.50 -2.12
N PHE A 362 13.73 37.67 -2.78
CA PHE A 362 14.96 38.12 -2.14
C PHE A 362 14.85 39.57 -1.65
N ASP A 363 14.41 40.48 -2.50
CA ASP A 363 14.34 41.91 -2.17
C ASP A 363 13.43 42.18 -0.96
N LYS A 364 12.27 41.52 -0.88
CA LYS A 364 11.24 41.71 0.15
C LYS A 364 11.52 40.98 1.47
N SER A 365 12.27 39.88 1.44
CA SER A 365 12.72 39.21 2.67
C SER A 365 13.58 40.15 3.55
N LEU A 366 13.62 39.95 4.86
CA LEU A 366 14.36 40.80 5.79
C LEU A 366 15.83 40.41 5.89
N ALA A 367 16.10 39.10 5.93
CA ALA A 367 17.45 38.53 6.00
C ALA A 367 17.51 37.12 5.38
N ILE A 368 18.71 36.76 4.90
CA ILE A 368 19.03 35.44 4.32
C ILE A 368 19.90 34.65 5.29
N TYR A 369 19.53 33.41 5.62
CA TYR A 369 20.36 32.48 6.37
C TYR A 369 20.87 31.41 5.42
N LEU A 370 22.19 31.37 5.21
CA LEU A 370 22.84 30.31 4.45
C LEU A 370 23.09 29.12 5.37
N ILE A 371 22.47 27.97 5.07
CA ILE A 371 22.64 26.72 5.81
C ILE A 371 23.51 25.79 4.97
N PHE A 372 24.80 25.75 5.26
CA PHE A 372 25.77 24.88 4.60
C PHE A 372 25.69 23.48 5.21
N ASN A 373 24.90 22.62 4.56
CA ASN A 373 24.65 21.24 4.95
C ASN A 373 25.92 20.40 4.73
N THR A 374 26.62 20.10 5.82
CA THR A 374 27.82 19.26 5.85
C THR A 374 27.47 17.80 6.14
N SER A 375 28.40 16.88 5.88
CA SER A 375 28.25 15.46 6.19
C SER A 375 29.61 14.76 6.15
N ASP A 376 29.73 13.61 6.81
CA ASP A 376 30.93 12.78 6.83
C ASP A 376 31.46 12.49 5.41
N ILE A 377 30.53 12.26 4.47
CA ILE A 377 30.79 12.04 3.03
C ILE A 377 31.57 13.21 2.41
N PHE A 378 31.32 14.46 2.81
CA PHE A 378 32.10 15.61 2.33
C PHE A 378 33.55 15.55 2.85
N TYR A 379 33.74 15.27 4.14
CA TYR A 379 35.06 15.14 4.78
C TYR A 379 35.85 13.89 4.33
N GLU A 380 35.17 12.83 3.88
CA GLU A 380 35.75 11.68 3.20
C GLU A 380 36.16 12.01 1.76
N ASN A 381 35.26 12.65 1.00
CA ASN A 381 35.47 12.92 -0.42
C ASN A 381 36.57 13.97 -0.67
N ILE A 382 36.61 15.08 0.09
CA ILE A 382 37.59 16.16 -0.13
C ILE A 382 39.05 15.71 0.05
N LYS A 383 39.28 14.58 0.73
CA LYS A 383 40.60 13.94 0.89
C LYS A 383 41.05 13.16 -0.36
N GLN A 384 40.10 12.76 -1.21
CA GLN A 384 40.26 11.94 -2.41
C GLN A 384 40.03 12.74 -3.72
N TYR A 385 39.25 13.82 -3.67
CA TYR A 385 38.90 14.62 -4.83
C TYR A 385 39.00 16.10 -4.46
N ASP A 386 39.84 16.85 -5.18
CA ASP A 386 40.05 18.27 -4.91
C ASP A 386 38.83 19.09 -5.39
N LEU A 387 38.41 20.06 -4.57
CA LEU A 387 37.37 21.04 -4.91
C LEU A 387 37.73 21.86 -6.17
N LYS A 388 39.00 21.85 -6.60
CA LYS A 388 39.46 22.41 -7.88
C LYS A 388 38.73 21.82 -9.12
N SER A 389 38.15 20.63 -9.00
CA SER A 389 37.22 20.06 -9.99
C SER A 389 35.93 20.89 -10.17
N CYS A 390 35.48 21.56 -9.11
CA CYS A 390 34.31 22.46 -9.09
C CYS A 390 34.69 23.92 -9.41
N PHE A 391 35.82 24.37 -8.84
CA PHE A 391 36.27 25.75 -8.88
C PHE A 391 37.77 25.79 -9.21
N SER A 392 38.09 26.00 -10.48
CA SER A 392 39.47 25.99 -11.03
C SER A 392 40.49 26.86 -10.27
N GLU A 393 39.98 27.93 -9.65
CA GLU A 393 40.66 28.96 -8.90
C GLU A 393 40.73 28.68 -7.38
N TYR A 394 40.34 27.48 -6.95
CA TYR A 394 40.59 26.99 -5.59
C TYR A 394 42.03 26.50 -5.46
N GLU A 395 42.67 26.88 -4.34
CA GLU A 395 44.07 26.60 -4.01
C GLU A 395 44.25 25.97 -2.62
N GLY A 396 43.16 25.66 -1.91
CA GLY A 396 43.22 25.11 -0.55
C GLY A 396 43.63 23.63 -0.47
N GLY A 397 43.60 22.91 -1.59
CA GLY A 397 43.90 21.48 -1.67
C GLY A 397 42.86 20.62 -0.94
N ASN A 398 43.28 19.45 -0.47
CA ASN A 398 42.44 18.45 0.20
C ASN A 398 42.04 18.79 1.65
N ASP A 399 42.09 20.08 2.01
CA ASP A 399 41.74 20.63 3.32
C ASP A 399 40.22 20.93 3.40
N PRO A 400 39.47 20.26 4.29
CA PRO A 400 38.02 20.48 4.39
C PRO A 400 37.64 21.89 4.86
N GLU A 401 38.40 22.51 5.76
CA GLU A 401 38.06 23.80 6.35
C GLU A 401 38.27 24.92 5.33
N LYS A 402 39.38 24.85 4.57
CA LYS A 402 39.60 25.74 3.43
C LYS A 402 38.53 25.56 2.35
N ALA A 403 38.11 24.33 2.06
CA ALA A 403 37.04 24.05 1.12
C ALA A 403 35.69 24.66 1.57
N VAL A 404 35.26 24.45 2.82
CA VAL A 404 34.01 25.05 3.34
C VAL A 404 34.09 26.57 3.39
N SER A 405 35.22 27.14 3.79
CA SER A 405 35.43 28.60 3.79
C SER A 405 35.34 29.18 2.37
N PHE A 406 35.99 28.54 1.38
CA PHE A 406 35.93 28.97 -0.02
C PHE A 406 34.50 28.90 -0.59
N ILE A 407 33.79 27.78 -0.36
CA ILE A 407 32.39 27.61 -0.80
C ILE A 407 31.50 28.66 -0.13
N SER A 408 31.65 28.88 1.17
CA SER A 408 30.88 29.89 1.90
C SER A 408 31.08 31.28 1.29
N ASN A 409 32.34 31.65 1.01
CA ASN A 409 32.71 32.91 0.36
C ASN A 409 32.20 33.05 -1.09
N LYS A 410 31.86 31.96 -1.79
CA LYS A 410 31.19 32.04 -3.11
C LYS A 410 29.74 32.50 -2.99
N PHE A 411 29.00 31.99 -2.00
CA PHE A 411 27.59 32.39 -1.79
C PHE A 411 27.48 33.77 -1.11
N THR A 412 28.28 34.05 -0.07
CA THR A 412 28.18 35.33 0.68
C THR A 412 28.54 36.55 -0.16
N LYS A 413 29.43 36.44 -1.16
CA LYS A 413 29.75 37.54 -2.08
C LYS A 413 28.52 38.12 -2.80
N PHE A 414 27.55 37.29 -3.19
CA PHE A 414 26.30 37.78 -3.80
C PHE A 414 25.44 38.61 -2.82
N LEU A 415 25.56 38.36 -1.52
CA LEU A 415 24.85 39.09 -0.46
C LEU A 415 25.56 40.39 -0.12
N GLN A 416 26.89 40.34 0.00
CA GLN A 416 27.78 41.49 0.20
C GLN A 416 27.62 42.52 -0.93
N ASN A 417 27.62 42.06 -2.19
CA ASN A 417 27.44 42.90 -3.38
C ASN A 417 26.06 43.58 -3.47
N LYS A 418 25.10 43.22 -2.61
CA LYS A 418 23.74 43.76 -2.55
C LYS A 418 23.38 44.39 -1.20
N ASP A 419 24.33 44.50 -0.26
CA ASP A 419 24.12 44.94 1.12
C ASP A 419 22.92 44.23 1.82
N LYS A 420 22.71 42.95 1.51
CA LYS A 420 21.57 42.18 2.05
C LYS A 420 21.94 41.64 3.44
N PRO A 421 21.16 41.87 4.50
CA PRO A 421 21.42 41.28 5.81
C PRO A 421 21.47 39.74 5.74
N TYR A 422 22.53 39.13 6.26
CA TYR A 422 22.70 37.68 6.20
C TYR A 422 23.41 37.07 7.40
N LYS A 423 23.22 35.75 7.57
CA LYS A 423 24.01 34.87 8.44
C LYS A 423 24.41 33.59 7.69
N SER A 424 25.40 32.88 8.20
CA SER A 424 25.93 31.65 7.59
C SER A 424 26.27 30.65 8.68
N HIS A 425 25.77 29.42 8.52
CA HIS A 425 25.86 28.34 9.50
C HIS A 425 26.31 27.06 8.80
N ILE A 426 27.20 26.30 9.43
CA ILE A 426 27.68 24.99 8.92
C ILE A 426 27.03 23.92 9.80
N VAL A 427 26.14 23.12 9.21
CA VAL A 427 25.24 22.24 9.99
C VAL A 427 25.22 20.86 9.36
N ASN A 428 25.40 19.81 10.15
CA ASN A 428 25.13 18.44 9.72
C ASN A 428 23.63 18.15 9.96
N LEU A 429 22.80 18.28 8.91
CA LEU A 429 21.34 18.10 9.04
C LEU A 429 20.91 16.68 9.47
N LEU A 430 21.84 15.73 9.56
CA LEU A 430 21.61 14.36 10.01
C LEU A 430 22.04 14.13 11.48
N ASP A 431 22.64 15.12 12.14
CA ASP A 431 22.92 15.13 13.58
C ASP A 431 21.92 16.06 14.30
N LYS A 432 21.00 15.45 15.07
CA LYS A 432 19.98 16.18 15.84
C LYS A 432 20.56 17.08 16.93
N ASN A 433 21.75 16.79 17.45
CA ASN A 433 22.39 17.62 18.47
C ASN A 433 23.02 18.86 17.84
N ASN A 434 23.81 18.70 16.77
CA ASN A 434 24.36 19.84 16.03
C ASN A 434 23.27 20.74 15.44
N VAL A 435 22.18 20.18 14.90
CA VAL A 435 21.02 20.98 14.47
C VAL A 435 20.40 21.73 15.65
N ARG A 436 20.20 21.10 16.82
CA ARG A 436 19.66 21.80 18.00
C ARG A 436 20.58 22.95 18.44
N GLU A 437 21.87 22.71 18.56
CA GLU A 437 22.84 23.70 19.05
C GLU A 437 22.92 24.95 18.15
N GLU A 438 22.99 24.76 16.83
CA GLU A 438 22.99 25.86 15.86
C GLU A 438 21.64 26.59 15.82
N PHE A 439 20.51 25.86 15.77
CA PHE A 439 19.19 26.49 15.59
C PHE A 439 18.66 27.16 16.87
N GLU A 440 19.12 26.78 18.05
CA GLU A 440 18.84 27.49 19.31
C GLU A 440 19.31 28.95 19.22
N GLY A 441 20.53 29.18 18.73
CA GLY A 441 21.10 30.52 18.52
C GLY A 441 20.47 31.27 17.35
N ILE A 442 20.07 30.55 16.28
CA ILE A 442 19.32 31.14 15.16
C ILE A 442 17.97 31.67 15.63
N PHE A 443 17.17 30.87 16.34
CA PHE A 443 15.83 31.30 16.76
C PHE A 443 15.85 32.32 17.89
N ASP A 444 16.83 32.31 18.79
CA ASP A 444 17.03 33.41 19.74
C ASP A 444 17.31 34.73 19.00
N SER A 445 18.14 34.70 17.96
CA SER A 445 18.42 35.87 17.12
C SER A 445 17.21 36.32 16.30
N LEU A 446 16.39 35.40 15.79
CA LEU A 446 15.19 35.72 15.00
C LEU A 446 14.07 36.29 15.88
N LYS A 447 13.91 35.76 17.10
CA LYS A 447 13.00 36.31 18.11
C LYS A 447 13.34 37.77 18.43
N ILE A 448 14.61 38.09 18.67
CA ILE A 448 15.06 39.46 18.97
C ILE A 448 14.83 40.41 17.77
N ASP A 449 14.93 39.94 16.54
CA ASP A 449 14.62 40.74 15.35
C ASP A 449 13.10 40.95 15.16
N ALA A 450 12.28 39.92 15.41
CA ALA A 450 10.82 40.01 15.41
C ALA A 450 10.28 40.93 16.53
N GLU A 451 10.87 40.88 17.72
CA GLU A 451 10.61 41.78 18.85
C GLU A 451 10.87 43.24 18.46
N LYS A 452 12.05 43.53 17.91
CA LYS A 452 12.44 44.88 17.46
C LYS A 452 11.56 45.44 16.33
N ARG A 453 10.98 44.57 15.51
CA ARG A 453 10.07 44.94 14.40
C ARG A 453 8.59 44.96 14.80
N GLY A 454 8.25 44.55 16.03
CA GLY A 454 6.87 44.50 16.51
C GLY A 454 6.01 43.45 15.81
N PHE A 455 6.57 42.30 15.41
CA PHE A 455 5.82 41.20 14.80
C PHE A 455 5.01 40.42 15.83
N THR A 456 3.98 41.05 16.38
CA THR A 456 3.09 40.49 17.40
C THR A 456 1.99 39.63 16.80
N THR A 457 1.53 38.65 17.57
CA THR A 457 0.39 37.79 17.19
C THR A 457 -0.94 38.55 17.38
N PRO A 458 -1.93 38.41 16.47
CA PRO A 458 -3.29 38.94 16.71
C PRO A 458 -3.92 38.33 17.96
N TYR A 459 -4.22 39.17 18.96
CA TYR A 459 -4.75 38.73 20.25
C TYR A 459 -6.28 38.54 20.21
N ASN A 460 -6.73 37.32 19.94
CA ASN A 460 -8.16 36.98 20.01
C ASN A 460 -8.64 36.85 21.46
N GLN A 461 -9.46 37.81 21.90
CA GLN A 461 -10.11 37.84 23.22
C GLN A 461 -11.23 36.79 23.35
N SER A 462 -10.89 35.50 23.50
CA SER A 462 -11.91 34.44 23.68
C SER A 462 -11.57 33.30 24.65
N ASN A 463 -10.36 33.23 25.21
CA ASN A 463 -9.92 32.11 26.05
C ASN A 463 -9.19 32.58 27.32
N SER A 464 -9.94 33.07 28.31
CA SER A 464 -9.40 33.45 29.62
C SER A 464 -10.40 33.28 30.76
N SER A 465 -10.54 32.05 31.28
CA SER A 465 -11.03 31.75 32.65
C SER A 465 -10.92 30.23 32.96
N PRO A 466 -10.13 29.80 33.96
CA PRO A 466 -10.19 28.46 34.53
C PRO A 466 -11.15 28.38 35.75
N VAL A 467 -11.31 27.17 36.32
CA VAL A 467 -11.86 26.85 37.67
C VAL A 467 -13.39 26.57 37.81
N SER A 468 -13.70 25.26 37.77
CA SER A 468 -14.70 24.48 38.55
C SER A 468 -16.16 24.91 38.80
N SER A 469 -17.10 24.14 38.21
CA SER A 469 -18.27 23.49 38.86
C SER A 469 -18.87 22.49 37.84
N ILE A 470 -18.95 21.18 38.08
CA ILE A 470 -19.88 20.40 38.94
C ILE A 470 -21.36 20.78 38.72
N GLY A 471 -22.19 19.83 38.24
CA GLY A 471 -23.64 19.87 38.50
C GLY A 471 -24.62 19.46 37.39
N SER A 472 -24.74 18.16 37.11
CA SER A 472 -26.00 17.44 36.79
C SER A 472 -27.01 17.90 35.71
N ASN A 473 -27.39 16.92 34.88
CA ASN A 473 -28.76 16.57 34.46
C ASN A 473 -29.49 17.27 33.28
N SER A 474 -29.60 16.46 32.22
CA SER A 474 -30.87 16.03 31.58
C SER A 474 -31.53 16.89 30.48
N SER A 475 -31.22 16.46 29.25
CA SER A 475 -32.20 16.00 28.25
C SER A 475 -32.86 17.01 27.29
N ARG A 476 -33.11 16.48 26.09
CA ARG A 476 -34.00 16.93 25.01
C ARG A 476 -33.56 18.11 24.11
N ASN A 477 -33.62 17.78 22.82
CA ASN A 477 -33.95 18.61 21.66
C ASN A 477 -32.88 19.46 20.95
N SER A 478 -32.89 19.23 19.64
CA SER A 478 -32.70 20.17 18.52
C SER A 478 -31.29 20.41 17.94
N ARG A 479 -31.21 20.04 16.66
CA ARG A 479 -30.64 20.75 15.49
C ARG A 479 -29.15 21.19 15.49
N LEU A 480 -28.53 20.88 14.34
CA LEU A 480 -27.35 21.54 13.78
C LEU A 480 -27.49 23.08 13.77
N PRO A 481 -26.35 23.80 13.73
CA PRO A 481 -26.13 24.61 12.53
C PRO A 481 -24.70 24.54 11.95
N ASN A 482 -24.61 24.86 10.65
CA ASN A 482 -23.39 25.24 9.93
C ASN A 482 -23.06 26.74 10.16
N THR A 483 -22.17 27.32 9.33
CA THR A 483 -21.98 28.77 9.05
C THR A 483 -21.15 29.58 10.07
N SER A 484 -20.47 30.68 9.72
CA SER A 484 -19.94 31.20 8.43
C SER A 484 -19.08 32.47 8.65
N VAL A 485 -18.24 32.84 7.68
CA VAL A 485 -17.65 34.19 7.49
C VAL A 485 -17.46 34.39 5.96
N SER A 486 -17.87 35.48 5.29
CA SER A 486 -18.72 36.63 5.66
C SER A 486 -19.34 37.28 4.39
N ILE A 487 -20.29 38.21 4.57
CA ILE A 487 -20.95 39.02 3.52
C ILE A 487 -20.85 40.51 3.94
N PRO A 488 -20.96 41.48 3.01
CA PRO A 488 -21.57 42.76 3.37
C PRO A 488 -22.62 43.29 2.36
N GLY A 489 -23.88 43.41 2.82
CA GLY A 489 -24.89 44.34 2.31
C GLY A 489 -25.89 43.84 1.25
N LEU A 490 -27.10 44.43 1.11
CA LEU A 490 -27.79 45.48 1.90
C LEU A 490 -29.32 45.41 1.64
N TYR A 491 -30.14 45.67 2.67
CA TYR A 491 -31.59 46.02 2.69
C TYR A 491 -32.67 45.16 1.95
N SER A 492 -33.58 44.61 2.78
CA SER A 492 -35.06 44.86 2.84
C SER A 492 -36.02 44.56 1.67
N SER A 493 -37.30 44.25 1.92
CA SER A 493 -38.01 43.66 3.08
C SER A 493 -39.45 43.23 2.68
N ASP A 494 -40.16 42.55 3.59
CA ASP A 494 -41.63 42.46 3.71
C ASP A 494 -42.50 41.74 2.65
N ASN A 495 -42.78 40.46 2.96
CA ASN A 495 -44.12 39.91 3.26
C ASN A 495 -45.25 39.66 2.21
N ASP A 496 -46.06 38.66 2.62
CA ASP A 496 -47.51 38.45 2.42
C ASP A 496 -48.10 37.93 1.08
N ASN A 497 -48.18 36.60 1.05
CA ASN A 497 -49.45 35.84 1.12
C ASN A 497 -50.55 35.97 0.02
N THR A 498 -50.62 34.89 -0.76
CA THR A 498 -51.83 34.11 -1.14
C THR A 498 -52.72 34.48 -2.35
N ARG A 499 -53.21 33.36 -2.96
CA ARG A 499 -54.58 33.08 -3.44
C ARG A 499 -55.01 33.43 -4.89
N LEU A 500 -55.49 32.38 -5.59
CA LEU A 500 -56.55 32.34 -6.63
C LEU A 500 -56.19 32.95 -8.02
N LYS A 501 -56.79 32.55 -9.16
CA LYS A 501 -57.49 31.32 -9.62
C LYS A 501 -57.67 31.36 -11.16
N ASN A 502 -57.70 30.17 -11.81
CA ASN A 502 -58.26 29.91 -13.16
C ASN A 502 -57.54 30.69 -14.31
N VAL A 503 -57.71 30.47 -15.64
CA VAL A 503 -58.87 30.09 -16.49
C VAL A 503 -58.37 29.48 -17.83
N ASN A 504 -58.90 28.30 -18.23
CA ASN A 504 -59.07 27.77 -19.61
C ASN A 504 -57.81 27.54 -20.53
N ASN A 505 -57.83 26.73 -21.61
CA ASN A 505 -58.86 25.86 -22.21
C ASN A 505 -58.27 24.71 -23.06
N ASN A 506 -59.05 23.63 -23.25
CA ASN A 506 -59.07 22.69 -24.40
C ASN A 506 -57.82 21.83 -24.72
N ASN A 507 -57.92 20.57 -25.20
CA ASN A 507 -59.05 19.63 -25.31
C ASN A 507 -58.54 18.20 -25.60
N ASN A 508 -59.17 17.17 -25.01
CA ASN A 508 -59.36 15.77 -25.50
C ASN A 508 -58.10 14.93 -25.84
N ASN A 509 -58.01 13.59 -25.78
CA ASN A 509 -58.73 12.41 -25.26
C ASN A 509 -57.71 11.22 -25.44
N ASN A 510 -57.75 10.01 -24.88
CA ASN A 510 -58.38 9.25 -23.78
C ASN A 510 -57.61 7.89 -23.74
N ASN A 511 -57.54 7.04 -22.69
CA ASN A 511 -58.12 7.00 -21.34
C ASN A 511 -57.26 6.03 -20.47
N ASN A 512 -57.62 5.86 -19.18
CA ASN A 512 -57.58 4.66 -18.30
C ASN A 512 -56.51 3.54 -18.54
N THR A 513 -55.79 2.98 -17.55
CA THR A 513 -56.04 2.97 -16.09
C THR A 513 -54.80 2.55 -15.25
N THR A 514 -54.69 3.10 -14.03
CA THR A 514 -54.06 2.53 -12.80
C THR A 514 -52.59 2.04 -12.74
N THR A 515 -51.81 2.88 -12.02
CA THR A 515 -50.95 2.56 -10.84
C THR A 515 -49.50 2.06 -10.94
N TYR A 516 -48.66 2.81 -10.19
CA TYR A 516 -47.37 2.48 -9.53
C TYR A 516 -46.18 2.00 -10.38
N GLY A 517 -45.21 2.91 -10.54
CA GLY A 517 -44.14 2.88 -9.53
C GLY A 517 -42.68 2.75 -9.98
N SER A 518 -42.31 3.13 -11.20
CA SER A 518 -40.90 3.37 -11.54
C SER A 518 -40.70 4.77 -12.14
N SER A 519 -39.54 5.38 -11.88
CA SER A 519 -39.13 6.65 -12.48
C SER A 519 -37.63 6.69 -12.67
N THR A 520 -37.18 6.34 -13.87
CA THR A 520 -35.80 6.53 -14.35
C THR A 520 -35.45 8.02 -14.48
N PHE A 521 -34.15 8.29 -14.60
CA PHE A 521 -33.61 9.59 -15.02
C PHE A 521 -34.27 10.16 -16.30
N PRO A 522 -34.22 11.48 -16.47
CA PRO A 522 -33.94 12.08 -17.77
C PRO A 522 -32.63 12.91 -17.76
N SER A 523 -31.85 12.81 -18.84
CA SER A 523 -30.65 13.62 -19.07
C SER A 523 -30.94 14.82 -19.98
N SER A 524 -30.50 16.02 -19.58
CA SER A 524 -30.31 17.19 -20.46
C SER A 524 -29.33 18.14 -19.78
N VAL A 525 -28.07 18.30 -20.19
CA VAL A 525 -27.60 18.86 -21.47
C VAL A 525 -28.00 20.32 -21.66
N ILE A 526 -27.21 21.24 -21.09
CA ILE A 526 -26.93 22.56 -21.65
C ILE A 526 -25.41 22.80 -21.53
N SER A 527 -24.79 23.34 -22.57
CA SER A 527 -23.35 23.50 -22.72
C SER A 527 -22.93 24.95 -22.98
N THR A 528 -21.96 25.46 -22.22
CA THR A 528 -21.12 26.62 -22.56
C THR A 528 -19.79 26.52 -21.77
N THR A 529 -18.71 25.98 -22.35
CA THR A 529 -17.66 26.71 -23.11
C THR A 529 -16.87 27.75 -22.28
N GLY A 530 -15.60 27.44 -21.98
CA GLY A 530 -14.68 28.30 -21.21
C GLY A 530 -13.22 27.80 -21.24
N SER A 531 -12.62 27.73 -22.44
CA SER A 531 -11.30 27.13 -22.71
C SER A 531 -10.10 28.01 -22.34
N ILE A 532 -9.02 27.43 -21.79
CA ILE A 532 -7.64 28.01 -21.77
C ILE A 532 -6.55 26.90 -21.86
N SER A 533 -5.73 27.00 -22.92
CA SER A 533 -4.40 26.45 -23.23
C SER A 533 -3.73 25.27 -22.48
N ASN A 534 -3.52 24.17 -23.20
CA ASN A 534 -2.23 23.64 -23.75
C ASN A 534 -0.92 23.46 -22.92
N SER A 535 -0.15 22.45 -23.37
CA SER A 535 1.31 22.18 -23.18
C SER A 535 1.71 21.52 -21.84
N ILE A 536 2.74 20.66 -21.74
CA ILE A 536 3.85 20.27 -22.65
C ILE A 536 3.96 18.73 -22.78
N ALA A 537 4.47 18.22 -23.90
CA ALA A 537 4.75 16.80 -24.17
C ALA A 537 6.26 16.54 -24.43
N SER A 538 6.61 15.33 -24.93
CA SER A 538 7.96 14.85 -25.34
C SER A 538 8.94 14.51 -24.19
N ALA A 539 9.81 13.50 -24.29
CA ALA A 539 10.05 12.46 -25.32
C ALA A 539 10.52 11.16 -24.61
N MET A 540 10.68 9.97 -25.21
CA MET A 540 10.72 9.49 -26.62
C MET A 540 9.88 8.17 -26.66
N ASP A 541 9.13 7.78 -27.70
CA ASP A 541 9.46 7.51 -29.12
C ASP A 541 10.61 6.49 -29.27
N ASN A 542 10.60 5.43 -30.10
CA ASN A 542 9.55 4.70 -30.85
C ASN A 542 10.14 3.27 -31.18
N ASP A 543 9.57 2.31 -31.94
CA ASP A 543 8.45 2.24 -32.89
C ASP A 543 7.96 0.77 -33.08
N SER A 544 6.88 0.58 -33.85
CA SER A 544 6.52 -0.61 -34.66
C SER A 544 6.11 -1.95 -34.01
N SER A 545 4.89 -2.37 -34.36
CA SER A 545 4.33 -3.72 -34.20
C SER A 545 4.83 -4.72 -35.26
N TYR A 546 4.86 -6.02 -34.94
CA TYR A 546 4.29 -7.08 -35.81
C TYR A 546 3.97 -8.36 -35.01
N SER A 547 3.20 -9.27 -35.59
CA SER A 547 2.52 -10.38 -34.90
C SER A 547 3.09 -11.78 -35.17
N ASN A 548 2.56 -12.75 -34.40
CA ASN A 548 2.57 -14.21 -34.58
C ASN A 548 3.78 -15.05 -34.07
N GLU A 549 3.44 -15.88 -33.08
CA GLU A 549 3.66 -17.34 -33.01
C GLU A 549 5.05 -17.97 -32.80
N SER A 550 5.11 -18.75 -31.72
CA SER A 550 5.74 -20.08 -31.64
C SER A 550 7.28 -20.23 -31.63
N SER A 551 7.85 -20.02 -30.43
CA SER A 551 8.64 -21.07 -29.75
C SER A 551 10.08 -21.38 -30.30
N PRO A 552 10.94 -22.12 -29.55
CA PRO A 552 12.35 -21.71 -29.48
C PRO A 552 13.38 -22.74 -29.98
N THR A 553 14.59 -22.27 -30.34
CA THR A 553 15.86 -22.89 -29.88
C THR A 553 17.11 -22.04 -30.12
N SER A 554 18.13 -22.32 -29.32
CA SER A 554 19.50 -21.80 -29.27
C SER A 554 20.25 -21.61 -30.61
N SER A 555 21.05 -20.54 -30.74
CA SER A 555 22.53 -20.62 -30.72
C SER A 555 23.22 -19.26 -30.99
N MET A 556 24.53 -19.19 -30.73
CA MET A 556 25.38 -17.99 -30.85
C MET A 556 25.72 -17.63 -32.31
N THR A 557 26.03 -16.36 -32.58
CA THR A 557 27.35 -15.90 -33.09
C THR A 557 27.44 -14.35 -33.06
N LEU A 558 28.64 -13.81 -32.80
CA LEU A 558 28.96 -12.37 -32.77
C LEU A 558 29.32 -11.82 -34.16
N LEU A 559 29.14 -10.51 -34.39
CA LEU A 559 30.02 -9.55 -35.12
C LEU A 559 29.24 -8.20 -35.37
N PRO A 560 29.89 -7.06 -35.70
CA PRO A 560 29.52 -5.80 -35.02
C PRO A 560 29.22 -4.57 -35.91
N THR A 561 28.70 -3.53 -35.25
CA THR A 561 28.85 -2.08 -35.54
C THR A 561 28.63 -1.57 -36.97
N THR A 562 27.53 -0.84 -37.16
CA THR A 562 27.46 0.33 -38.05
C THR A 562 26.77 1.49 -37.35
N THR A 563 27.50 2.60 -37.16
CA THR A 563 26.98 3.84 -36.57
C THR A 563 26.03 4.54 -37.55
N THR A 564 24.89 5.04 -37.08
CA THR A 564 24.08 6.01 -37.84
C THR A 564 23.84 7.24 -36.96
N THR A 565 24.22 8.41 -37.46
CA THR A 565 24.10 9.68 -36.74
C THR A 565 22.96 10.49 -37.32
N THR A 566 21.99 10.89 -36.49
CA THR A 566 20.93 11.82 -36.91
C THR A 566 21.06 13.11 -36.10
N THR A 567 21.45 14.20 -36.78
CA THR A 567 21.71 15.50 -36.15
C THR A 567 20.57 16.46 -36.47
N THR A 568 19.95 17.05 -35.45
CA THR A 568 18.95 18.13 -35.61
C THR A 568 19.37 19.38 -34.85
N THR A 569 20.32 20.11 -35.42
CA THR A 569 20.64 21.48 -35.02
C THR A 569 19.58 22.44 -35.57
N THR A 570 18.80 23.08 -34.70
CA THR A 570 17.96 24.23 -35.07
C THR A 570 18.67 25.51 -34.64
N THR A 571 19.31 26.19 -35.58
CA THR A 571 20.13 27.39 -35.33
C THR A 571 19.54 28.61 -36.03
N THR A 572 19.46 29.74 -35.32
CA THR A 572 19.35 31.13 -35.83
C THR A 572 18.35 31.44 -36.96
N ALA A 573 17.27 32.14 -36.61
CA ALA A 573 16.55 33.03 -37.53
C ALA A 573 15.86 34.20 -36.79
N THR A 574 16.63 35.17 -36.30
CA THR A 574 16.08 36.47 -35.88
C THR A 574 15.92 37.36 -37.12
N THR A 575 14.78 37.28 -37.78
CA THR A 575 14.40 38.23 -38.84
C THR A 575 13.95 39.54 -38.23
N THR A 576 14.71 40.61 -38.47
CA THR A 576 14.35 41.99 -38.10
C THR A 576 13.24 42.52 -38.98
N ASP A 577 12.28 43.25 -38.40
CA ASP A 577 11.32 44.03 -39.18
C ASP A 577 11.48 45.54 -38.92
N SER A 578 11.89 46.25 -39.98
CA SER A 578 11.50 47.62 -40.34
C SER A 578 11.41 48.72 -39.26
N THR A 579 12.48 49.53 -39.07
CA THR A 579 12.47 51.00 -39.39
C THR A 579 13.80 51.75 -39.10
N ASN A 580 14.05 52.81 -39.89
CA ASN A 580 15.24 53.70 -39.97
C ASN A 580 15.79 54.24 -38.61
N ASN A 581 17.10 54.45 -38.40
CA ASN A 581 17.86 55.60 -38.96
C ASN A 581 19.41 55.55 -38.82
N ASN A 582 20.10 55.72 -39.96
CA ASN A 582 21.37 56.41 -40.27
C ASN A 582 22.48 56.78 -39.22
N ASN A 583 23.74 56.56 -39.68
CA ASN A 583 24.96 57.41 -39.62
C ASN A 583 26.18 57.10 -38.68
N ASN A 584 27.24 56.60 -39.34
CA ASN A 584 28.63 57.12 -39.36
C ASN A 584 29.66 56.86 -38.22
N ASN A 585 30.76 56.18 -38.60
CA ASN A 585 32.20 56.54 -38.45
C ASN A 585 32.83 56.78 -37.03
N ALA A 586 34.11 56.43 -36.76
CA ALA A 586 35.09 55.63 -37.50
C ALA A 586 36.28 55.10 -36.63
N THR A 587 36.95 54.09 -37.19
CA THR A 587 38.26 53.46 -36.95
C THR A 587 39.40 54.26 -36.27
N VAL A 588 40.13 53.61 -35.34
CA VAL A 588 41.62 53.61 -35.20
C VAL A 588 42.10 52.22 -34.72
N VAL A 589 43.33 51.82 -35.06
CA VAL A 589 43.98 50.50 -34.79
C VAL A 589 45.44 50.72 -34.34
N ILE A 590 46.03 49.82 -33.53
CA ILE A 590 47.46 49.36 -33.59
C ILE A 590 47.78 48.36 -32.46
N GLY A 591 48.66 47.38 -32.72
CA GLY A 591 49.30 46.53 -31.68
C GLY A 591 49.30 45.02 -31.99
N LYS A 592 50.36 44.51 -32.64
CA LYS A 592 50.55 43.05 -32.89
C LYS A 592 51.78 42.51 -32.15
N GLY A 593 51.58 41.49 -31.33
CA GLY A 593 52.62 40.61 -30.76
C GLY A 593 52.46 39.17 -31.27
N LYS A 594 53.51 38.35 -31.23
CA LYS A 594 53.58 37.08 -31.99
C LYS A 594 54.09 35.91 -31.14
N PRO A 595 53.34 34.80 -30.97
CA PRO A 595 53.85 33.56 -30.37
C PRO A 595 54.54 32.64 -31.41
N PRO A 596 55.33 31.63 -30.99
CA PRO A 596 56.10 30.75 -31.88
C PRO A 596 55.31 29.60 -32.54
N LYS A 597 55.99 28.79 -33.36
CA LYS A 597 55.43 27.68 -34.16
C LYS A 597 55.37 26.35 -33.40
N GLU A 598 54.44 25.49 -33.83
CA GLU A 598 54.30 24.09 -33.42
C GLU A 598 55.46 23.18 -33.89
N PRO A 599 55.81 22.11 -33.14
CA PRO A 599 56.55 20.96 -33.65
C PRO A 599 55.61 19.96 -34.36
N LYS A 600 56.13 19.23 -35.35
CA LYS A 600 55.37 18.22 -36.12
C LYS A 600 55.18 16.90 -35.34
N PRO A 601 54.11 16.13 -35.61
CA PRO A 601 53.80 14.90 -34.87
C PRO A 601 54.81 13.76 -35.13
N VAL A 602 55.11 13.02 -34.07
CA VAL A 602 55.90 11.77 -34.11
C VAL A 602 54.96 10.60 -34.43
N LYS A 603 55.38 9.69 -35.32
CA LYS A 603 54.61 8.47 -35.62
C LYS A 603 54.69 7.49 -34.43
N PRO A 604 53.58 6.85 -34.02
CA PRO A 604 53.64 5.76 -33.04
C PRO A 604 54.40 4.55 -33.61
N PRO A 605 55.06 3.74 -32.75
CA PRO A 605 55.68 2.49 -33.17
C PRO A 605 54.61 1.45 -33.56
N LYS A 606 55.00 0.47 -34.39
CA LYS A 606 54.12 -0.66 -34.75
C LYS A 606 53.95 -1.59 -33.54
N GLU A 607 52.71 -1.93 -33.23
CA GLU A 607 52.39 -2.93 -32.22
C GLU A 607 52.91 -4.33 -32.63
N PRO A 608 53.40 -5.14 -31.67
CA PRO A 608 53.69 -6.55 -31.92
C PRO A 608 52.39 -7.34 -32.07
N LYS A 609 52.36 -8.32 -32.98
CA LYS A 609 51.20 -9.21 -33.14
C LYS A 609 50.96 -10.02 -31.86
N PRO A 610 49.71 -10.20 -31.40
CA PRO A 610 49.42 -11.06 -30.26
C PRO A 610 49.80 -12.53 -30.56
N PRO A 611 50.13 -13.34 -29.52
CA PRO A 611 50.36 -14.77 -29.69
C PRO A 611 49.11 -15.47 -30.23
N LYS A 612 49.30 -16.57 -30.99
CA LYS A 612 48.19 -17.46 -31.33
C LYS A 612 47.76 -18.22 -30.07
N GLU A 613 46.49 -18.08 -29.69
CA GLU A 613 45.91 -18.88 -28.61
C GLU A 613 45.93 -20.38 -28.96
N PRO A 614 46.12 -21.28 -27.96
CA PRO A 614 45.93 -22.71 -28.16
C PRO A 614 44.47 -23.00 -28.49
N LYS A 615 44.22 -23.92 -29.44
CA LYS A 615 42.84 -24.42 -29.67
C LYS A 615 42.31 -25.07 -28.39
N PRO A 616 41.03 -24.82 -28.00
CA PRO A 616 40.44 -25.52 -26.87
C PRO A 616 40.42 -27.04 -27.12
N PRO A 617 40.59 -27.87 -26.07
CA PRO A 617 40.43 -29.31 -26.20
C PRO A 617 38.98 -29.65 -26.59
N LYS A 618 38.80 -30.68 -27.42
CA LYS A 618 37.46 -31.15 -27.80
C LYS A 618 36.69 -31.61 -26.57
N GLU A 619 35.45 -31.15 -26.45
CA GLU A 619 34.52 -31.60 -25.41
C GLU A 619 34.33 -33.13 -25.44
N PRO A 620 34.34 -33.81 -24.29
CA PRO A 620 33.86 -35.18 -24.19
C PRO A 620 32.36 -35.23 -24.53
N LYS A 621 31.93 -36.21 -25.33
CA LYS A 621 30.50 -36.44 -25.58
C LYS A 621 29.77 -36.72 -24.25
N PRO A 622 28.54 -36.22 -24.07
CA PRO A 622 27.77 -36.47 -22.85
C PRO A 622 27.54 -37.99 -22.65
N PRO A 623 27.61 -38.51 -21.41
CA PRO A 623 27.21 -39.87 -21.10
C PRO A 623 25.73 -40.09 -21.44
N LYS A 624 25.38 -41.30 -21.90
CA LYS A 624 23.97 -41.69 -22.11
C LYS A 624 23.23 -41.80 -20.78
N GLU A 625 21.95 -41.46 -20.80
CA GLU A 625 21.04 -41.48 -19.65
C GLU A 625 21.00 -42.86 -18.94
N PRO A 626 21.15 -42.88 -17.61
CA PRO A 626 20.74 -44.04 -16.80
C PRO A 626 19.21 -44.13 -16.78
N LYS A 627 18.67 -45.32 -17.07
CA LYS A 627 17.23 -45.60 -16.92
C LYS A 627 16.80 -45.46 -15.45
N PRO A 628 15.54 -45.07 -15.16
CA PRO A 628 15.10 -44.75 -13.80
C PRO A 628 15.26 -45.95 -12.85
N ILE A 629 15.96 -45.70 -11.74
CA ILE A 629 16.05 -46.63 -10.61
C ILE A 629 14.75 -46.53 -9.81
N LYS A 630 14.15 -47.68 -9.48
CA LYS A 630 12.95 -47.74 -8.64
C LYS A 630 13.26 -47.30 -7.22
N GLU A 631 12.42 -46.42 -6.67
CA GLU A 631 12.55 -45.96 -5.28
C GLU A 631 12.44 -47.13 -4.28
N PRO A 632 13.26 -47.15 -3.20
CA PRO A 632 13.10 -48.11 -2.12
C PRO A 632 11.80 -47.87 -1.34
N LYS A 633 11.11 -48.96 -0.96
CA LYS A 633 9.96 -48.89 -0.04
C LYS A 633 10.44 -48.66 1.39
N GLU A 634 10.52 -47.39 1.81
CA GLU A 634 10.68 -47.08 3.23
C GLU A 634 9.39 -47.35 4.02
N LYS A 635 9.55 -47.65 5.31
CA LYS A 635 8.46 -48.03 6.23
C LYS A 635 7.96 -46.81 7.01
N PRO A 636 6.69 -46.78 7.44
CA PRO A 636 6.12 -45.61 8.11
C PRO A 636 6.88 -45.29 9.42
N VAL A 637 7.47 -44.10 9.45
CA VAL A 637 7.97 -43.48 10.69
C VAL A 637 6.76 -43.09 11.54
N LYS A 638 6.79 -43.43 12.82
CA LYS A 638 5.68 -43.12 13.75
C LYS A 638 5.60 -41.63 13.99
N GLU A 639 4.41 -41.05 13.81
CA GLU A 639 4.13 -39.67 14.18
C GLU A 639 4.36 -39.44 15.68
N SER A 640 5.19 -38.46 16.02
CA SER A 640 5.33 -37.94 17.37
C SER A 640 4.11 -37.08 17.72
N LYS A 641 3.37 -37.48 18.76
CA LYS A 641 2.14 -36.81 19.19
C LYS A 641 2.36 -35.31 19.46
N PRO A 642 1.39 -34.43 19.13
CA PRO A 642 1.44 -33.02 19.51
C PRO A 642 1.43 -32.85 21.04
N PRO A 643 1.94 -31.72 21.58
CA PRO A 643 1.92 -31.44 23.01
C PRO A 643 0.49 -31.39 23.56
N LYS A 644 0.30 -31.85 24.81
CA LYS A 644 -0.99 -31.74 25.50
C LYS A 644 -1.21 -30.33 26.03
N GLU A 645 -2.43 -29.84 25.91
CA GLU A 645 -2.88 -28.58 26.50
C GLU A 645 -2.81 -28.61 28.04
N PRO A 646 -2.55 -27.47 28.71
CA PRO A 646 -2.65 -27.35 30.15
C PRO A 646 -4.10 -27.51 30.63
N LYS A 647 -4.31 -28.25 31.72
CA LYS A 647 -5.64 -28.38 32.35
C LYS A 647 -6.04 -27.08 33.05
N PRO A 648 -7.33 -26.69 33.03
CA PRO A 648 -7.82 -25.57 33.85
C PRO A 648 -7.68 -25.88 35.34
N ILE A 649 -7.38 -24.84 36.12
CA ILE A 649 -7.25 -24.88 37.58
C ILE A 649 -8.66 -24.88 38.20
N LYS A 650 -8.78 -25.47 39.41
CA LYS A 650 -10.04 -25.53 40.16
C LYS A 650 -10.15 -24.33 41.11
N GLU A 651 -11.36 -23.79 41.23
CA GLU A 651 -11.78 -22.99 42.39
C GLU A 651 -12.98 -23.66 43.12
N PRO A 652 -13.28 -23.29 44.39
CA PRO A 652 -13.95 -24.19 45.32
C PRO A 652 -15.49 -24.14 45.30
N LYS A 653 -16.11 -25.02 46.10
CA LYS A 653 -17.56 -25.21 46.20
C LYS A 653 -18.15 -24.51 47.43
N GLU A 654 -19.35 -23.95 47.28
CA GLU A 654 -20.46 -23.93 48.24
C GLU A 654 -21.72 -23.41 47.50
N SER A 655 -22.98 -23.78 47.80
CA SER A 655 -23.50 -24.78 48.74
C SER A 655 -24.77 -25.50 48.18
N LYS A 656 -25.58 -26.15 49.01
CA LYS A 656 -26.70 -27.08 48.66
C LYS A 656 -28.03 -26.31 48.47
N GLU A 657 -29.23 -26.84 48.13
CA GLU A 657 -29.89 -28.17 48.24
C GLU A 657 -31.23 -28.12 47.40
N PRO A 658 -32.18 -29.09 47.45
CA PRO A 658 -32.20 -30.51 47.11
C PRO A 658 -33.01 -30.86 45.80
N LYS A 659 -33.44 -32.12 45.62
CA LYS A 659 -34.09 -32.73 44.44
C LYS A 659 -35.53 -33.20 44.76
N GLU A 660 -36.32 -33.64 43.76
CA GLU A 660 -36.90 -35.02 43.67
C GLU A 660 -37.53 -35.32 42.27
N PRO A 661 -38.15 -36.49 41.95
CA PRO A 661 -37.43 -37.64 41.38
C PRO A 661 -37.97 -38.16 40.01
N LYS A 662 -37.56 -39.39 39.61
CA LYS A 662 -37.76 -40.03 38.28
C LYS A 662 -38.76 -41.20 38.32
N GLU A 663 -39.25 -41.64 37.16
CA GLU A 663 -39.66 -43.04 36.89
C GLU A 663 -39.40 -43.49 35.41
N PRO A 664 -39.51 -44.80 35.03
CA PRO A 664 -38.49 -45.44 34.17
C PRO A 664 -38.95 -46.13 32.84
N LYS A 665 -38.01 -46.85 32.18
CA LYS A 665 -38.16 -47.59 30.90
C LYS A 665 -38.22 -49.13 31.06
N PRO A 666 -38.88 -49.85 30.12
CA PRO A 666 -38.52 -51.19 29.64
C PRO A 666 -38.16 -51.18 28.13
N THR A 667 -36.97 -51.60 27.63
CA THR A 667 -36.38 -52.95 27.43
C THR A 667 -36.85 -53.75 26.17
N LYS A 668 -35.89 -54.25 25.37
CA LYS A 668 -36.05 -55.17 24.19
C LYS A 668 -36.03 -56.65 24.61
N PRO A 669 -36.42 -57.62 23.75
CA PRO A 669 -35.39 -58.52 23.15
C PRO A 669 -35.67 -58.88 21.63
N PRO A 670 -35.34 -60.05 21.00
CA PRO A 670 -34.37 -60.04 19.86
C PRO A 670 -34.55 -60.98 18.61
N LYS A 671 -33.85 -60.63 17.50
CA LYS A 671 -33.13 -61.47 16.48
C LYS A 671 -33.70 -62.80 15.88
N GLU A 672 -33.72 -62.89 14.53
CA GLU A 672 -33.19 -64.03 13.71
C GLU A 672 -32.77 -63.54 12.29
N LYS A 673 -32.17 -64.42 11.46
CA LYS A 673 -30.82 -64.12 10.91
C LYS A 673 -30.31 -65.11 9.82
N LYS A 674 -30.88 -65.06 8.60
CA LYS A 674 -30.41 -65.81 7.39
C LYS A 674 -30.30 -64.85 6.18
N THR A 675 -29.13 -64.60 5.57
CA THR A 675 -28.34 -65.40 4.57
C THR A 675 -29.12 -65.67 3.26
N SER A 676 -28.60 -65.45 2.04
CA SER A 676 -27.23 -65.19 1.49
C SER A 676 -27.37 -64.30 0.23
N LYS A 677 -26.42 -63.46 -0.23
CA LYS A 677 -25.01 -63.61 -0.67
C LYS A 677 -24.76 -64.57 -1.86
N VAL A 678 -24.54 -64.00 -3.05
CA VAL A 678 -23.75 -64.53 -4.19
C VAL A 678 -23.02 -63.33 -4.81
N ASP A 679 -21.80 -63.51 -5.31
CA ASP A 679 -20.94 -62.45 -5.87
C ASP A 679 -20.60 -62.72 -7.35
N GLY A 680 -20.40 -61.67 -8.15
CA GLY A 680 -19.90 -61.69 -9.55
C GLY A 680 -20.08 -60.30 -10.20
N ALA A 681 -19.05 -59.59 -10.69
CA ALA A 681 -18.11 -59.88 -11.79
C ALA A 681 -18.77 -59.76 -13.19
N ALA A 682 -18.22 -59.02 -14.18
CA ALA A 682 -17.09 -58.08 -14.18
C ALA A 682 -17.17 -57.11 -15.40
N GLU A 683 -16.25 -56.15 -15.44
CA GLU A 683 -15.89 -55.20 -16.52
C GLU A 683 -16.51 -55.34 -17.93
N SER A 684 -17.00 -54.22 -18.48
CA SER A 684 -16.47 -53.70 -19.76
C SER A 684 -16.95 -52.26 -20.06
N LYS A 685 -16.14 -51.49 -20.79
CA LYS A 685 -16.46 -50.13 -21.24
C LYS A 685 -17.06 -50.16 -22.66
N LYS A 686 -18.06 -49.32 -22.93
CA LYS A 686 -18.12 -48.50 -24.16
C LYS A 686 -19.17 -47.40 -24.06
N ASN A 687 -18.93 -46.32 -24.79
CA ASN A 687 -19.81 -45.16 -24.86
C ASN A 687 -20.99 -45.46 -25.79
N GLY A 688 -22.20 -45.06 -25.39
CA GLY A 688 -23.38 -44.95 -26.24
C GLY A 688 -24.09 -43.64 -25.89
N ALA A 689 -24.50 -42.88 -26.90
CA ALA A 689 -25.31 -41.68 -26.71
C ALA A 689 -26.77 -42.04 -27.01
N ASP A 690 -27.57 -42.19 -25.95
CA ASP A 690 -28.99 -42.53 -26.07
C ASP A 690 -29.88 -41.36 -25.64
N SER A 691 -30.60 -40.80 -26.60
CA SER A 691 -31.66 -39.83 -26.37
C SER A 691 -32.98 -40.55 -26.07
N CYS A 692 -33.34 -40.73 -24.79
CA CYS A 692 -34.69 -41.17 -24.43
C CYS A 692 -35.05 -40.79 -22.98
N GLY A 693 -36.24 -40.24 -22.75
CA GLY A 693 -36.64 -39.81 -21.39
C GLY A 693 -37.85 -38.88 -21.25
N ASN A 694 -38.73 -38.76 -22.25
CA ASN A 694 -39.93 -37.92 -22.12
C ASN A 694 -40.98 -38.62 -21.24
N GLY A 695 -41.06 -38.27 -19.96
CA GLY A 695 -41.94 -38.96 -19.00
C GLY A 695 -41.80 -38.53 -17.54
N GLY A 696 -42.14 -37.28 -17.23
CA GLY A 696 -42.23 -36.79 -15.84
C GLY A 696 -43.24 -35.66 -15.72
N VAL A 697 -44.27 -35.82 -14.88
CA VAL A 697 -45.25 -34.76 -14.61
C VAL A 697 -44.57 -33.67 -13.79
N GLY A 698 -44.38 -32.49 -14.36
CA GLY A 698 -43.73 -31.37 -13.69
C GLY A 698 -44.58 -30.81 -12.54
N SER A 699 -44.31 -31.24 -11.31
CA SER A 699 -44.83 -30.57 -10.11
C SER A 699 -44.41 -29.10 -10.15
N LYS A 700 -45.40 -28.21 -10.21
CA LYS A 700 -45.16 -26.76 -10.14
C LYS A 700 -44.67 -26.43 -8.73
N ILE A 701 -43.47 -25.87 -8.61
CA ILE A 701 -42.99 -25.33 -7.34
C ILE A 701 -43.59 -23.92 -7.18
N LYS A 702 -44.27 -23.66 -6.06
CA LYS A 702 -44.64 -22.28 -5.67
C LYS A 702 -43.52 -21.70 -4.80
N LEU A 703 -42.88 -20.67 -5.31
CA LEU A 703 -41.78 -19.98 -4.63
C LEU A 703 -42.31 -18.94 -3.65
N GLU A 704 -41.63 -18.80 -2.52
CA GLU A 704 -41.72 -17.66 -1.62
C GLU A 704 -40.29 -17.24 -1.27
N SER A 705 -39.97 -15.96 -1.33
CA SER A 705 -38.60 -15.45 -1.17
C SER A 705 -38.59 -14.16 -0.37
N GLY A 706 -37.58 -13.99 0.48
CA GLY A 706 -37.35 -12.76 1.21
C GLY A 706 -35.89 -12.57 1.57
N PHE A 707 -35.54 -11.38 2.05
CA PHE A 707 -34.19 -11.03 2.48
C PHE A 707 -34.19 -10.35 3.85
N GLY A 708 -33.02 -10.32 4.48
CA GLY A 708 -32.70 -9.49 5.65
C GLY A 708 -31.31 -8.87 5.42
N SER A 709 -31.18 -7.57 5.70
CA SER A 709 -29.96 -6.81 5.40
C SER A 709 -29.64 -5.86 6.55
N LEU A 710 -28.44 -5.95 7.12
CA LEU A 710 -27.96 -5.12 8.22
C LEU A 710 -26.55 -4.60 7.94
N GLN A 711 -26.33 -3.30 8.10
CA GLN A 711 -24.99 -2.71 8.02
C GLN A 711 -24.04 -3.24 9.12
N GLY A 712 -24.60 -3.77 10.22
CA GLY A 712 -23.83 -4.33 11.32
C GLY A 712 -22.89 -3.31 11.95
N ARG A 713 -21.57 -3.56 11.88
CA ARG A 713 -20.54 -2.71 12.51
C ARG A 713 -19.60 -2.02 11.52
N ARG A 714 -19.82 -2.18 10.21
CA ARG A 714 -19.10 -1.44 9.16
C ARG A 714 -19.56 0.03 9.10
N LYS A 715 -18.78 0.86 8.41
CA LYS A 715 -19.08 2.30 8.23
C LYS A 715 -20.21 2.56 7.22
N ASN A 716 -20.32 1.69 6.23
CA ASN A 716 -21.30 1.73 5.15
C ASN A 716 -21.99 0.36 5.07
N MET A 717 -23.14 0.28 4.41
CA MET A 717 -23.59 -0.97 3.78
C MET A 717 -22.83 -1.12 2.46
N GLU A 718 -21.92 -2.09 2.39
CA GLU A 718 -21.17 -2.41 1.17
C GLU A 718 -21.85 -3.54 0.36
N ASP A 719 -22.68 -4.39 0.97
CA ASP A 719 -23.43 -5.44 0.25
C ASP A 719 -24.62 -4.92 -0.57
N THR A 720 -25.02 -5.71 -1.58
CA THR A 720 -26.29 -5.61 -2.33
C THR A 720 -26.88 -7.02 -2.57
N HIS A 721 -28.14 -7.10 -3.03
CA HIS A 721 -28.83 -8.37 -3.27
C HIS A 721 -29.86 -8.26 -4.41
N VAL A 722 -30.27 -9.40 -4.96
CA VAL A 722 -31.26 -9.49 -6.05
C VAL A 722 -32.30 -10.57 -5.76
N ILE A 723 -33.59 -10.26 -5.97
CA ILE A 723 -34.72 -11.21 -5.94
C ILE A 723 -35.58 -11.03 -7.20
N LEU A 724 -35.51 -11.99 -8.13
CA LEU A 724 -36.30 -11.99 -9.36
C LEU A 724 -37.06 -13.32 -9.49
N ASN A 725 -38.21 -13.42 -8.80
CA ASN A 725 -39.07 -14.61 -8.85
C ASN A 725 -39.60 -14.94 -10.26
N ASN A 726 -39.63 -13.97 -11.17
CA ASN A 726 -39.83 -14.17 -12.60
C ASN A 726 -38.78 -13.34 -13.36
N LEU A 727 -37.64 -13.95 -13.67
CA LEU A 727 -36.54 -13.29 -14.38
C LEU A 727 -36.99 -12.75 -15.74
N MET A 728 -37.72 -13.58 -16.52
CA MET A 728 -38.20 -13.22 -17.86
C MET A 728 -39.24 -12.10 -17.87
N GLY A 729 -39.88 -11.81 -16.72
CA GLY A 729 -40.77 -10.66 -16.54
C GLY A 729 -40.10 -9.39 -16.03
N ALA A 730 -38.80 -9.44 -15.67
CA ALA A 730 -38.05 -8.34 -15.07
C ALA A 730 -36.95 -7.77 -15.98
N VAL A 731 -36.56 -8.49 -17.03
CA VAL A 731 -35.46 -8.13 -17.96
C VAL A 731 -35.97 -7.95 -19.38
N THR A 732 -35.23 -7.21 -20.20
CA THR A 732 -35.45 -7.20 -21.66
C THR A 732 -34.77 -8.41 -22.27
N TYR A 733 -35.56 -9.43 -22.63
CA TYR A 733 -35.05 -10.67 -23.24
C TYR A 733 -35.36 -10.75 -24.74
N ASN A 734 -34.31 -10.80 -25.56
CA ASN A 734 -34.40 -10.82 -27.03
C ASN A 734 -34.17 -12.22 -27.64
N GLY A 735 -34.36 -13.29 -26.85
CA GLY A 735 -34.18 -14.68 -27.29
C GLY A 735 -35.49 -15.41 -27.61
N PRO A 736 -35.44 -16.70 -27.98
CA PRO A 736 -36.64 -17.51 -28.20
C PRO A 736 -37.44 -17.68 -26.89
N PRO A 737 -38.78 -17.63 -26.91
CA PRO A 737 -39.60 -17.76 -25.71
C PRO A 737 -39.25 -18.97 -24.83
N LYS A 738 -39.20 -18.75 -23.52
CA LYS A 738 -38.93 -19.78 -22.51
C LYS A 738 -40.24 -20.13 -21.80
N ASP A 739 -40.86 -21.25 -22.17
CA ASP A 739 -42.14 -21.72 -21.57
C ASP A 739 -41.97 -22.29 -20.15
N ILE A 740 -40.72 -22.43 -19.68
CA ILE A 740 -40.36 -22.92 -18.35
C ILE A 740 -40.18 -21.70 -17.42
N PRO A 741 -40.75 -21.70 -16.20
CA PRO A 741 -40.48 -20.64 -15.22
C PRO A 741 -38.98 -20.50 -14.90
N ILE A 742 -38.48 -19.27 -14.94
CA ILE A 742 -37.09 -18.94 -14.58
C ILE A 742 -37.08 -17.88 -13.47
N SER A 743 -36.37 -18.16 -12.39
CA SER A 743 -36.20 -17.26 -11.24
C SER A 743 -34.71 -17.08 -10.93
N TYR A 744 -34.31 -15.89 -10.45
CA TYR A 744 -32.92 -15.55 -10.14
C TYR A 744 -32.78 -14.88 -8.78
N TYR A 745 -31.73 -15.22 -8.04
CA TYR A 745 -31.41 -14.68 -6.73
C TYR A 745 -29.90 -14.47 -6.60
N ALA A 746 -29.45 -13.40 -5.94
CA ALA A 746 -28.02 -13.18 -5.69
C ALA A 746 -27.73 -12.34 -4.44
N VAL A 747 -26.54 -12.52 -3.86
CA VAL A 747 -25.91 -11.61 -2.89
C VAL A 747 -24.54 -11.20 -3.41
N TYR A 748 -24.22 -9.91 -3.34
CA TYR A 748 -22.88 -9.37 -3.62
C TYR A 748 -22.42 -8.59 -2.39
N ASP A 749 -21.57 -9.21 -1.55
CA ASP A 749 -20.94 -8.49 -0.43
C ASP A 749 -19.77 -7.65 -0.97
N GLY A 750 -19.64 -6.41 -0.48
CA GLY A 750 -18.75 -5.41 -1.06
C GLY A 750 -17.56 -5.07 -0.16
N HIS A 751 -16.41 -4.77 -0.77
CA HIS A 751 -15.23 -4.35 -0.01
C HIS A 751 -14.48 -3.19 -0.63
N GLY A 752 -14.04 -2.27 0.24
CA GLY A 752 -13.19 -1.14 -0.14
C GLY A 752 -13.97 0.05 -0.73
N GLY A 753 -15.30 0.02 -0.66
CA GLY A 753 -16.21 0.93 -1.34
C GLY A 753 -17.45 0.20 -1.83
N THR A 754 -18.57 0.92 -1.96
CA THR A 754 -19.87 0.35 -2.32
C THR A 754 -20.09 0.25 -3.83
N GLU A 755 -19.14 0.75 -4.66
CA GLU A 755 -19.39 1.01 -6.08
C GLU A 755 -19.50 -0.27 -6.90
N THR A 756 -18.69 -1.29 -6.57
CA THR A 756 -18.66 -2.56 -7.32
C THR A 756 -19.95 -3.34 -7.12
N SER A 757 -20.37 -3.57 -5.88
CA SER A 757 -21.63 -4.27 -5.54
C SER A 757 -22.87 -3.54 -6.10
N THR A 758 -22.96 -2.23 -5.90
CA THR A 758 -24.03 -1.37 -6.46
C THR A 758 -24.13 -1.48 -8.00
N LEU A 759 -22.99 -1.68 -8.68
CA LEU A 759 -22.96 -1.85 -10.14
C LEU A 759 -23.26 -3.29 -10.58
N LEU A 760 -22.98 -4.30 -9.75
CA LEU A 760 -23.30 -5.71 -10.04
C LEU A 760 -24.79 -6.02 -9.93
N GLU A 761 -25.50 -5.41 -8.97
CA GLU A 761 -26.94 -5.61 -8.72
C GLU A 761 -27.79 -5.59 -10.01
N PRO A 762 -27.74 -4.54 -10.86
CA PRO A 762 -28.42 -4.52 -12.16
C PRO A 762 -27.69 -5.26 -13.30
N THR A 763 -26.41 -5.60 -13.16
CA THR A 763 -25.56 -6.00 -14.29
C THR A 763 -25.54 -7.51 -14.54
N VAL A 764 -25.21 -8.32 -13.53
CA VAL A 764 -24.89 -9.76 -13.74
C VAL A 764 -26.06 -10.52 -14.36
N HIS A 765 -27.27 -10.28 -13.87
CA HIS A 765 -28.48 -10.95 -14.38
C HIS A 765 -28.88 -10.48 -15.78
N ASN A 766 -28.50 -9.27 -16.19
CA ASN A 766 -28.71 -8.77 -17.55
C ASN A 766 -27.63 -9.32 -18.52
N CYS A 767 -26.38 -9.49 -18.09
CA CYS A 767 -25.36 -10.19 -18.88
C CYS A 767 -25.78 -11.66 -19.09
N LEU A 768 -26.26 -12.32 -18.02
CA LEU A 768 -26.74 -13.71 -18.04
C LEU A 768 -27.81 -13.96 -19.12
N VAL A 769 -28.88 -13.17 -19.15
CA VAL A 769 -29.97 -13.36 -20.13
C VAL A 769 -29.62 -12.89 -21.55
N ASN A 770 -28.62 -12.01 -21.70
CA ASN A 770 -28.14 -11.56 -23.00
C ASN A 770 -27.08 -12.48 -23.61
N SER A 771 -26.37 -13.28 -22.79
CA SER A 771 -25.43 -14.29 -23.26
C SER A 771 -26.04 -15.24 -24.29
N GLN A 772 -25.21 -15.72 -25.23
CA GLN A 772 -25.67 -16.68 -26.23
C GLN A 772 -25.99 -18.04 -25.59
N SER A 773 -25.15 -18.48 -24.65
CA SER A 773 -25.29 -19.72 -23.88
C SER A 773 -26.66 -19.84 -23.17
N PHE A 774 -27.19 -18.76 -22.59
CA PHE A 774 -28.53 -18.76 -21.96
C PHE A 774 -29.67 -18.96 -22.97
N ARG A 775 -29.51 -18.47 -24.20
CA ARG A 775 -30.48 -18.67 -25.29
C ARG A 775 -30.48 -20.14 -25.71
N ASP A 776 -29.29 -20.70 -25.91
CA ASP A 776 -29.08 -22.09 -26.31
C ASP A 776 -29.40 -23.10 -25.19
N GLY A 777 -29.42 -22.67 -23.93
CA GLY A 777 -29.81 -23.46 -22.76
C GLY A 777 -28.64 -24.02 -21.95
N ASP A 778 -27.40 -23.64 -22.28
CA ASP A 778 -26.23 -23.92 -21.45
C ASP A 778 -26.12 -22.87 -20.33
N TYR A 779 -26.85 -23.14 -19.25
CA TYR A 779 -26.89 -22.26 -18.08
C TYR A 779 -25.59 -22.29 -17.25
N GLU A 780 -24.74 -23.31 -17.40
CA GLU A 780 -23.42 -23.36 -16.75
C GLU A 780 -22.44 -22.43 -17.47
N GLN A 781 -22.34 -22.52 -18.80
CA GLN A 781 -21.51 -21.58 -19.58
C GLN A 781 -22.06 -20.15 -19.50
N ALA A 782 -23.38 -19.96 -19.53
CA ALA A 782 -24.00 -18.64 -19.37
C ALA A 782 -23.59 -17.91 -18.08
N PHE A 783 -23.42 -18.65 -16.97
CA PHE A 783 -22.92 -18.06 -15.73
C PHE A 783 -21.44 -17.63 -15.83
N ARG A 784 -20.60 -18.33 -16.59
CA ARG A 784 -19.20 -17.90 -16.83
C ARG A 784 -19.15 -16.66 -17.71
N ASP A 785 -19.93 -16.67 -18.80
CA ASP A 785 -20.06 -15.53 -19.71
C ASP A 785 -20.51 -14.27 -18.94
N ALA A 786 -21.57 -14.39 -18.13
CA ALA A 786 -22.13 -13.30 -17.35
C ALA A 786 -21.19 -12.76 -16.27
N TYR A 787 -20.45 -13.64 -15.60
CA TYR A 787 -19.48 -13.23 -14.57
C TYR A 787 -18.27 -12.52 -15.20
N ALA A 788 -17.81 -12.96 -16.38
CA ALA A 788 -16.73 -12.30 -17.11
C ALA A 788 -17.16 -10.91 -17.66
N GLU A 789 -18.31 -10.83 -18.34
CA GLU A 789 -18.84 -9.58 -18.91
C GLU A 789 -19.11 -8.54 -17.81
N ALA A 790 -19.72 -8.95 -16.70
CA ALA A 790 -19.95 -8.06 -15.56
C ALA A 790 -18.64 -7.58 -14.90
N ASP A 791 -17.60 -8.43 -14.84
CA ASP A 791 -16.30 -8.07 -14.27
C ASP A 791 -15.58 -7.02 -15.12
N ASP A 792 -15.55 -7.16 -16.44
CA ASP A 792 -14.98 -6.15 -17.34
C ASP A 792 -15.74 -4.82 -17.24
N ILE A 793 -17.07 -4.84 -17.12
CA ILE A 793 -17.93 -3.65 -16.91
C ILE A 793 -17.63 -2.92 -15.60
N VAL A 794 -17.35 -3.63 -14.49
CA VAL A 794 -16.98 -2.97 -13.22
C VAL A 794 -15.51 -2.52 -13.22
N ILE A 795 -14.58 -3.26 -13.85
CA ILE A 795 -13.15 -2.91 -13.92
C ILE A 795 -12.92 -1.61 -14.70
N GLU A 796 -13.77 -1.26 -15.67
CA GLU A 796 -13.73 0.04 -16.33
C GLU A 796 -14.02 1.21 -15.35
N LYS A 797 -14.97 1.00 -14.41
CA LYS A 797 -15.61 2.07 -13.62
C LYS A 797 -15.17 2.14 -12.15
N CYS A 798 -14.66 1.05 -11.59
CA CYS A 798 -14.32 0.90 -10.18
C CYS A 798 -12.79 0.72 -10.01
N GLU A 799 -12.09 1.76 -9.55
CA GLU A 799 -10.62 1.71 -9.39
C GLU A 799 -10.13 0.86 -8.20
N LYS A 800 -10.92 0.78 -7.12
CA LYS A 800 -10.42 0.49 -5.76
C LYS A 800 -11.32 -0.41 -4.89
N SER A 801 -12.58 -0.60 -5.27
CA SER A 801 -13.49 -1.56 -4.62
C SER A 801 -13.51 -2.89 -5.37
N GLY A 802 -13.98 -3.92 -4.68
CA GLY A 802 -14.32 -5.22 -5.24
C GLY A 802 -15.57 -5.76 -4.57
N SER A 803 -15.98 -6.96 -4.97
CA SER A 803 -17.15 -7.62 -4.38
C SER A 803 -17.07 -9.14 -4.53
N THR A 804 -17.49 -9.87 -3.51
CA THR A 804 -17.81 -11.29 -3.65
C THR A 804 -19.16 -11.43 -4.37
N GLY A 805 -19.56 -12.64 -4.74
CA GLY A 805 -20.86 -12.81 -5.39
C GLY A 805 -21.32 -14.25 -5.48
N VAL A 806 -22.47 -14.54 -4.87
CA VAL A 806 -23.17 -15.83 -4.99
C VAL A 806 -24.50 -15.64 -5.69
N SER A 807 -24.74 -16.44 -6.73
CA SER A 807 -25.93 -16.40 -7.58
C SER A 807 -26.61 -17.76 -7.66
N ALA A 808 -27.93 -17.74 -7.81
CA ALA A 808 -28.78 -18.91 -8.02
C ALA A 808 -29.80 -18.64 -9.14
N LEU A 809 -29.84 -19.52 -10.14
CA LEU A 809 -30.81 -19.52 -11.24
C LEU A 809 -31.65 -20.81 -11.15
N LEU A 810 -32.94 -20.69 -10.90
CA LEU A 810 -33.89 -21.80 -10.90
C LEU A 810 -34.61 -21.84 -12.25
N VAL A 811 -34.41 -22.92 -13.02
CA VAL A 811 -35.07 -23.19 -14.31
C VAL A 811 -35.99 -24.40 -14.11
N GLY A 812 -37.28 -24.16 -13.94
CA GLY A 812 -38.26 -25.21 -13.63
C GLY A 812 -38.00 -25.86 -12.27
N ASN A 813 -37.35 -27.03 -12.27
CA ASN A 813 -36.88 -27.73 -11.07
C ASN A 813 -35.35 -27.95 -11.01
N LYS A 814 -34.57 -27.39 -11.95
CA LYS A 814 -33.11 -27.41 -11.91
C LYS A 814 -32.58 -26.11 -11.32
N LEU A 815 -31.80 -26.22 -10.25
CA LEU A 815 -31.11 -25.11 -9.59
C LEU A 815 -29.65 -25.08 -10.07
N TYR A 816 -29.29 -24.01 -10.76
CA TYR A 816 -27.91 -23.71 -11.16
C TYR A 816 -27.35 -22.67 -10.19
N THR A 817 -26.14 -22.88 -9.68
CA THR A 817 -25.47 -21.96 -8.75
C THR A 817 -24.12 -21.53 -9.32
N ALA A 818 -23.70 -20.31 -8.98
CA ALA A 818 -22.38 -19.78 -9.31
C ALA A 818 -21.87 -18.91 -8.16
N ASN A 819 -20.59 -19.02 -7.78
CA ASN A 819 -20.01 -18.12 -6.78
C ASN A 819 -18.53 -17.75 -7.03
N VAL A 820 -18.19 -16.53 -6.63
CA VAL A 820 -16.82 -16.02 -6.43
C VAL A 820 -16.69 -15.41 -5.03
N GLY A 821 -15.47 -15.43 -4.48
CA GLY A 821 -15.23 -15.06 -3.10
C GLY A 821 -15.73 -16.10 -2.10
N ASP A 822 -16.22 -15.64 -0.95
CA ASP A 822 -16.57 -16.43 0.25
C ASP A 822 -18.03 -16.25 0.73
N SER A 823 -18.87 -15.53 -0.01
CA SER A 823 -20.34 -15.64 0.05
C SER A 823 -20.80 -17.03 -0.42
N GLU A 824 -21.84 -17.59 0.23
CA GLU A 824 -22.23 -19.00 0.09
C GLU A 824 -23.73 -19.24 -0.11
N ILE A 825 -24.06 -20.45 -0.61
CA ILE A 825 -25.42 -20.96 -0.76
C ILE A 825 -25.58 -22.37 -0.17
N VAL A 826 -26.62 -22.56 0.66
CA VAL A 826 -26.95 -23.82 1.34
C VAL A 826 -28.38 -24.25 1.03
N LEU A 827 -28.56 -25.48 0.54
CA LEU A 827 -29.86 -26.12 0.29
C LEU A 827 -30.24 -27.04 1.46
N ALA A 828 -31.50 -26.97 1.91
CA ALA A 828 -32.04 -27.84 2.97
C ALA A 828 -32.79 -29.05 2.38
N ARG A 829 -32.16 -30.23 2.47
CA ARG A 829 -32.63 -31.49 1.89
C ARG A 829 -33.10 -32.47 2.97
N ALA A 830 -34.30 -33.04 2.85
CA ALA A 830 -34.83 -34.03 3.78
C ALA A 830 -34.08 -35.36 3.67
N GLN A 831 -33.70 -35.95 4.79
CA GLN A 831 -32.91 -37.19 4.80
C GLN A 831 -33.67 -38.38 4.15
N PRO A 832 -33.00 -39.30 3.43
CA PRO A 832 -33.67 -40.36 2.66
C PRO A 832 -34.58 -41.28 3.49
N ASN A 833 -34.24 -41.45 4.77
CA ASN A 833 -34.88 -42.39 5.70
C ASN A 833 -35.67 -41.67 6.80
N ALA A 834 -36.15 -40.45 6.55
CA ALA A 834 -37.03 -39.75 7.47
C ALA A 834 -38.28 -40.60 7.77
N ASN A 835 -38.43 -41.03 9.03
CA ASN A 835 -39.55 -41.86 9.45
C ASN A 835 -40.88 -41.10 9.19
N PRO A 836 -41.85 -41.63 8.43
CA PRO A 836 -43.07 -40.88 8.04
C PRO A 836 -43.97 -40.40 9.20
N LYS A 837 -43.69 -40.82 10.43
CA LYS A 837 -44.36 -40.37 11.66
C LYS A 837 -43.44 -39.62 12.64
N GLY A 838 -42.19 -39.37 12.26
CA GLY A 838 -41.21 -38.60 13.03
C GLY A 838 -41.12 -37.14 12.56
N PRO A 839 -40.44 -36.27 13.33
CA PRO A 839 -40.09 -34.94 12.83
C PRO A 839 -39.12 -35.08 11.66
N VAL A 840 -39.44 -34.43 10.52
CA VAL A 840 -38.54 -34.37 9.37
C VAL A 840 -37.27 -33.60 9.76
N THR A 841 -36.11 -34.22 9.54
CA THR A 841 -34.79 -33.60 9.65
C THR A 841 -34.29 -33.22 8.25
N TYR A 842 -33.78 -32.00 8.12
CA TYR A 842 -33.10 -31.53 6.92
C TYR A 842 -31.60 -31.57 7.17
N GLU A 843 -30.83 -31.98 6.17
CA GLU A 843 -29.37 -31.90 6.13
C GLU A 843 -28.95 -30.71 5.23
N PRO A 844 -27.95 -29.90 5.63
CA PRO A 844 -27.43 -28.83 4.80
C PRO A 844 -26.61 -29.42 3.64
N VAL A 845 -26.88 -28.95 2.42
CA VAL A 845 -26.10 -29.26 1.22
C VAL A 845 -25.50 -27.95 0.71
N LEU A 846 -24.18 -27.78 0.84
CA LEU A 846 -23.45 -26.62 0.35
C LEU A 846 -23.36 -26.67 -1.19
N LEU A 847 -23.77 -25.59 -1.86
CA LEU A 847 -23.79 -25.47 -3.34
C LEU A 847 -22.81 -24.39 -3.86
N SER A 848 -21.78 -24.10 -3.07
CA SER A 848 -20.75 -23.08 -3.29
C SER A 848 -19.39 -23.57 -2.80
N TYR A 849 -18.31 -22.84 -3.15
CA TYR A 849 -16.97 -23.05 -2.62
C TYR A 849 -16.35 -21.70 -2.25
N LYS A 850 -15.80 -21.55 -1.05
CA LYS A 850 -15.05 -20.34 -0.67
C LYS A 850 -13.73 -20.30 -1.43
N HIS A 851 -13.38 -19.12 -1.94
CA HIS A 851 -12.15 -18.88 -2.69
C HIS A 851 -11.14 -18.11 -1.83
N LEU A 852 -10.90 -18.53 -0.58
CA LEU A 852 -10.02 -17.79 0.33
C LEU A 852 -8.58 -17.82 -0.20
N ALA A 853 -7.87 -16.71 -0.05
CA ALA A 853 -6.48 -16.62 -0.46
C ALA A 853 -5.55 -17.56 0.35
N SER A 854 -6.03 -18.14 1.46
CA SER A 854 -5.36 -19.21 2.20
C SER A 854 -5.46 -20.60 1.58
N ASP A 855 -6.49 -20.87 0.78
CA ASP A 855 -6.87 -22.24 0.38
C ASP A 855 -5.84 -22.84 -0.57
N ASP A 856 -5.37 -24.06 -0.30
CA ASP A 856 -4.14 -24.58 -0.93
C ASP A 856 -4.21 -24.65 -2.47
N GLN A 857 -5.40 -24.79 -3.07
CA GLN A 857 -5.56 -24.73 -4.53
C GLN A 857 -5.39 -23.30 -5.08
N GLU A 858 -6.05 -22.32 -4.48
CA GLU A 858 -6.02 -20.92 -4.90
C GLU A 858 -4.68 -20.26 -4.58
N LYS A 859 -4.14 -20.52 -3.40
CA LYS A 859 -2.77 -20.19 -2.99
C LYS A 859 -1.73 -20.78 -3.94
N LYS A 860 -1.91 -22.03 -4.40
CA LYS A 860 -1.05 -22.62 -5.45
C LYS A 860 -1.20 -21.87 -6.77
N ARG A 861 -2.43 -21.66 -7.28
CA ARG A 861 -2.69 -20.89 -8.51
C ARG A 861 -2.00 -19.52 -8.49
N VAL A 862 -2.18 -18.76 -7.41
CA VAL A 862 -1.57 -17.44 -7.22
C VAL A 862 -0.04 -17.53 -7.21
N THR A 863 0.54 -18.49 -6.47
CA THR A 863 2.01 -18.61 -6.35
C THR A 863 2.69 -19.16 -7.61
N ASP A 864 2.03 -20.01 -8.40
CA ASP A 864 2.52 -20.48 -9.70
C ASP A 864 2.58 -19.33 -10.72
N LEU A 865 1.61 -18.40 -10.68
CA LEU A 865 1.66 -17.15 -11.44
C LEU A 865 2.76 -16.20 -10.93
N GLY A 866 3.32 -16.43 -9.74
CA GLY A 866 4.33 -15.59 -9.09
C GLY A 866 3.78 -14.55 -8.11
N GLY A 867 2.48 -14.61 -7.81
CA GLY A 867 1.84 -13.80 -6.76
C GLY A 867 2.17 -14.32 -5.36
N MET A 868 1.73 -13.60 -4.33
CA MET A 868 2.08 -13.91 -2.93
C MET A 868 0.85 -13.99 -2.03
N ILE A 869 0.78 -15.03 -1.21
CA ILE A 869 -0.14 -15.12 -0.07
C ILE A 869 0.62 -14.76 1.20
N ILE A 870 0.13 -13.75 1.93
CA ILE A 870 0.80 -13.20 3.11
C ILE A 870 -0.24 -12.99 4.20
N PHE A 871 -0.05 -13.57 5.40
CA PHE A 871 -1.04 -13.58 6.48
C PHE A 871 -2.44 -14.05 6.00
N ASN A 872 -2.47 -15.13 5.22
CA ASN A 872 -3.68 -15.72 4.61
C ASN A 872 -4.43 -14.82 3.61
N ARG A 873 -3.83 -13.71 3.17
CA ARG A 873 -4.43 -12.73 2.24
C ARG A 873 -3.58 -12.57 0.97
N LEU A 874 -4.24 -12.37 -0.17
CA LEU A 874 -3.58 -12.08 -1.45
C LEU A 874 -2.82 -10.75 -1.31
N PHE A 875 -1.50 -10.79 -1.55
CA PHE A 875 -0.50 -9.74 -1.27
C PHE A 875 -0.55 -9.11 0.15
N GLY A 876 -1.23 -9.76 1.10
CA GLY A 876 -1.48 -9.25 2.45
C GLY A 876 -2.68 -8.31 2.58
N SER A 877 -3.43 -8.05 1.51
CA SER A 877 -4.51 -7.06 1.42
C SER A 877 -5.89 -7.70 1.23
N LEU A 878 -6.10 -8.53 0.20
CA LEU A 878 -7.42 -9.09 -0.14
C LEU A 878 -7.66 -10.46 0.53
N ALA A 879 -8.85 -10.69 1.07
CA ALA A 879 -9.21 -11.95 1.76
C ALA A 879 -9.31 -13.12 0.80
N VAL A 880 -9.98 -12.86 -0.32
CA VAL A 880 -10.28 -13.83 -1.38
C VAL A 880 -9.24 -13.79 -2.49
N SER A 881 -9.29 -14.83 -3.32
CA SER A 881 -8.48 -15.02 -4.52
C SER A 881 -9.30 -14.89 -5.81
N ARG A 882 -10.63 -14.79 -5.67
CA ARG A 882 -11.60 -14.57 -6.75
C ARG A 882 -12.67 -13.58 -6.29
N SER A 883 -13.03 -12.64 -7.15
CA SER A 883 -13.99 -11.56 -6.88
C SER A 883 -14.32 -10.80 -8.17
N PHE A 884 -15.36 -9.96 -8.12
CA PHE A 884 -15.60 -8.89 -9.08
C PHE A 884 -14.82 -7.63 -8.72
N GLY A 885 -14.50 -6.77 -9.70
CA GLY A 885 -13.76 -5.54 -9.45
C GLY A 885 -12.29 -5.85 -9.13
N ASP A 886 -11.75 -5.31 -8.03
CA ASP A 886 -10.39 -5.67 -7.55
C ASP A 886 -9.29 -5.50 -8.62
N LYS A 887 -9.45 -4.45 -9.45
CA LYS A 887 -8.67 -4.14 -10.65
C LYS A 887 -7.15 -4.31 -10.49
N GLU A 888 -6.60 -3.87 -9.36
CA GLU A 888 -5.17 -3.94 -9.06
C GLU A 888 -4.56 -5.37 -9.04
N TYR A 889 -5.39 -6.41 -8.93
CA TYR A 889 -4.96 -7.82 -8.98
C TYR A 889 -5.26 -8.49 -10.34
N LYS A 890 -5.78 -7.72 -11.31
CA LYS A 890 -6.22 -8.18 -12.64
C LYS A 890 -5.53 -7.46 -13.81
N GLU A 891 -4.73 -6.42 -13.53
CA GLU A 891 -3.93 -5.70 -14.52
C GLU A 891 -2.65 -6.46 -14.91
N GLY A 892 -2.23 -6.33 -16.18
CA GLY A 892 -1.04 -6.99 -16.74
C GLY A 892 -1.29 -8.44 -17.19
N GLU A 893 -0.21 -9.14 -17.59
CA GLU A 893 -0.27 -10.52 -18.12
C GLU A 893 -0.78 -11.57 -17.11
N LYS A 894 -0.83 -11.23 -15.82
CA LYS A 894 -0.96 -12.19 -14.71
C LYS A 894 -2.08 -11.78 -13.77
N LYS A 895 -3.31 -12.20 -14.09
CA LYS A 895 -4.49 -12.03 -13.24
C LYS A 895 -4.37 -12.89 -11.98
N PHE A 896 -3.97 -12.28 -10.87
CA PHE A 896 -3.84 -12.96 -9.58
C PHE A 896 -5.21 -13.14 -8.91
N CYS A 897 -6.08 -12.13 -8.96
CA CYS A 897 -7.51 -12.31 -8.75
C CYS A 897 -8.20 -12.64 -10.10
N VAL A 898 -9.30 -13.40 -10.08
CA VAL A 898 -10.12 -13.73 -11.26
C VAL A 898 -11.61 -13.76 -10.92
N SER A 899 -12.46 -13.56 -11.91
CA SER A 899 -13.93 -13.59 -11.84
C SER A 899 -14.56 -14.93 -12.25
N ASP A 900 -13.74 -15.92 -12.65
CA ASP A 900 -14.19 -17.27 -13.02
C ASP A 900 -14.89 -17.98 -11.82
N PRO A 901 -16.18 -18.36 -11.94
CA PRO A 901 -16.93 -18.89 -10.80
C PRO A 901 -16.75 -20.40 -10.58
N TYR A 902 -16.85 -20.82 -9.32
CA TYR A 902 -17.26 -22.17 -8.97
C TYR A 902 -18.76 -22.33 -9.24
N GLN A 903 -19.21 -23.51 -9.67
CA GLN A 903 -20.58 -23.74 -10.15
C GLN A 903 -21.12 -25.10 -9.70
N THR A 904 -22.44 -25.20 -9.51
CA THR A 904 -23.13 -26.50 -9.35
C THR A 904 -24.47 -26.52 -10.09
N THR A 905 -24.91 -27.70 -10.49
CA THR A 905 -26.25 -27.95 -11.05
C THR A 905 -26.93 -29.03 -10.23
N THR A 906 -28.08 -28.68 -9.62
CA THR A 906 -28.83 -29.57 -8.72
C THR A 906 -30.25 -29.78 -9.23
N ASP A 907 -30.62 -31.04 -9.48
CA ASP A 907 -32.02 -31.43 -9.60
C ASP A 907 -32.72 -31.31 -8.23
N LEU A 908 -33.71 -30.43 -8.17
CA LEU A 908 -34.59 -30.27 -7.01
C LEU A 908 -35.73 -31.29 -7.07
N THR A 909 -36.12 -31.76 -5.90
CA THR A 909 -37.11 -32.81 -5.65
C THR A 909 -38.03 -32.41 -4.49
N ALA A 910 -39.14 -33.12 -4.28
CA ALA A 910 -40.02 -32.91 -3.12
C ALA A 910 -39.38 -33.20 -1.73
N ARG A 911 -38.07 -33.50 -1.68
CA ARG A 911 -37.25 -33.51 -0.45
C ARG A 911 -36.55 -32.18 -0.18
N ASP A 912 -36.59 -31.23 -1.10
CA ASP A 912 -35.85 -29.96 -1.07
C ASP A 912 -36.79 -28.83 -0.71
N HIS A 913 -36.65 -28.27 0.50
CA HIS A 913 -37.68 -27.39 1.08
C HIS A 913 -37.37 -25.90 1.05
N PHE A 914 -36.10 -25.52 1.11
CA PHE A 914 -35.64 -24.14 0.98
C PHE A 914 -34.14 -24.09 0.69
N PHE A 915 -33.66 -22.97 0.18
CA PHE A 915 -32.23 -22.65 0.16
C PHE A 915 -31.98 -21.24 0.74
N ILE A 916 -30.74 -21.04 1.21
CA ILE A 916 -30.25 -19.80 1.83
C ILE A 916 -29.05 -19.31 1.02
N LEU A 917 -29.03 -18.04 0.61
CA LEU A 917 -27.81 -17.35 0.14
C LEU A 917 -27.42 -16.31 1.20
N ALA A 918 -26.15 -16.19 1.55
CA ALA A 918 -25.69 -15.11 2.44
C ALA A 918 -24.19 -14.81 2.30
N CYS A 919 -23.79 -13.61 2.72
CA CYS A 919 -22.39 -13.21 2.87
C CYS A 919 -21.72 -13.82 4.12
N ASP A 920 -20.41 -13.64 4.24
CA ASP A 920 -19.63 -14.14 5.39
C ASP A 920 -20.17 -13.60 6.73
N GLY A 921 -20.71 -12.39 6.76
CA GLY A 921 -21.34 -11.78 7.93
C GLY A 921 -22.47 -12.58 8.59
N LEU A 922 -23.04 -13.59 7.92
CA LEU A 922 -23.82 -14.67 8.55
C LEU A 922 -22.94 -15.87 8.92
N TRP A 923 -22.29 -16.48 7.94
CA TRP A 923 -21.61 -17.78 8.06
C TRP A 923 -20.42 -17.78 9.02
N ASP A 924 -19.84 -16.62 9.30
CA ASP A 924 -18.77 -16.43 10.26
C ASP A 924 -19.27 -16.55 11.73
N LYS A 925 -20.60 -16.63 11.96
CA LYS A 925 -21.23 -16.72 13.30
C LYS A 925 -22.30 -17.81 13.43
N VAL A 926 -22.83 -18.33 12.33
CA VAL A 926 -23.91 -19.33 12.30
C VAL A 926 -23.53 -20.50 11.39
N GLU A 927 -23.40 -21.69 11.98
CA GLU A 927 -23.11 -22.94 11.27
C GLU A 927 -24.29 -23.37 10.36
N TYR A 928 -24.01 -24.07 9.26
CA TYR A 928 -25.04 -24.46 8.28
C TYR A 928 -26.21 -25.26 8.89
N ASP A 929 -25.92 -26.20 9.79
CA ASP A 929 -26.93 -26.97 10.52
C ASP A 929 -27.79 -26.11 11.44
N GLU A 930 -27.24 -25.04 12.03
CA GLU A 930 -27.99 -24.10 12.85
C GLU A 930 -28.91 -23.23 11.99
N ALA A 931 -28.41 -22.70 10.87
CA ALA A 931 -29.20 -21.91 9.93
C ALA A 931 -30.39 -22.72 9.37
N VAL A 932 -30.16 -23.97 8.94
CA VAL A 932 -31.20 -24.87 8.46
C VAL A 932 -32.24 -25.19 9.55
N GLN A 933 -31.81 -25.42 10.80
CA GLN A 933 -32.74 -25.61 11.92
C GLN A 933 -33.51 -24.34 12.31
N PHE A 934 -32.90 -23.16 12.18
CA PHE A 934 -33.51 -21.86 12.45
C PHE A 934 -34.62 -21.55 11.43
N VAL A 935 -34.32 -21.69 10.13
CA VAL A 935 -35.31 -21.53 9.05
C VAL A 935 -36.42 -22.56 9.22
N GLN A 936 -36.10 -23.85 9.42
CA GLN A 936 -37.12 -24.89 9.63
C GLN A 936 -38.04 -24.57 10.84
N ARG A 937 -37.48 -24.09 11.95
CA ARG A 937 -38.28 -23.70 13.14
C ARG A 937 -39.23 -22.54 12.82
N ASN A 938 -38.76 -21.51 12.13
CA ASN A 938 -39.58 -20.32 11.87
C ASN A 938 -40.64 -20.56 10.77
N ILE A 939 -40.37 -21.39 9.76
CA ILE A 939 -41.40 -21.88 8.82
C ILE A 939 -42.52 -22.63 9.59
N LYS A 940 -42.17 -23.48 10.57
CA LYS A 940 -43.14 -24.17 11.43
C LYS A 940 -43.93 -23.23 12.37
N LEU A 941 -43.50 -21.98 12.52
CA LEU A 941 -44.21 -20.92 13.24
C LEU A 941 -45.05 -20.03 12.31
N GLY A 942 -45.07 -20.29 11.00
CA GLY A 942 -45.85 -19.54 10.03
C GLY A 942 -45.26 -18.18 9.63
N LYS A 943 -43.97 -17.94 9.89
CA LYS A 943 -43.28 -16.71 9.44
C LYS A 943 -42.93 -16.79 7.96
N SER A 944 -42.99 -15.65 7.30
CA SER A 944 -42.59 -15.46 5.91
C SER A 944 -41.07 -15.56 5.70
N ALA A 945 -40.65 -15.82 4.46
CA ALA A 945 -39.24 -15.86 4.07
C ALA A 945 -38.47 -14.56 4.41
N THR A 946 -39.14 -13.40 4.39
CA THR A 946 -38.54 -12.10 4.78
C THR A 946 -38.27 -12.06 6.28
N GLU A 947 -39.29 -12.27 7.12
CA GLU A 947 -39.13 -12.29 8.59
C GLU A 947 -38.06 -13.30 9.03
N ILE A 948 -37.99 -14.46 8.37
CA ILE A 948 -36.97 -15.48 8.64
C ILE A 948 -35.57 -14.96 8.34
N SER A 949 -35.39 -14.26 7.22
CA SER A 949 -34.09 -13.73 6.79
C SER A 949 -33.64 -12.56 7.67
N GLU A 950 -34.55 -11.64 8.01
CA GLU A 950 -34.31 -10.55 8.98
C GLU A 950 -33.87 -11.09 10.34
N LEU A 951 -34.57 -12.11 10.85
CA LEU A 951 -34.25 -12.74 12.13
C LEU A 951 -32.93 -13.51 12.12
N LEU A 952 -32.54 -14.10 10.99
CA LEU A 952 -31.26 -14.81 10.85
C LEU A 952 -30.08 -13.83 10.74
N ALA A 953 -30.27 -12.70 10.06
CA ALA A 953 -29.30 -11.60 10.06
C ALA A 953 -29.13 -10.99 11.48
N GLN A 954 -30.23 -10.80 12.21
CA GLN A 954 -30.21 -10.31 13.58
C GLN A 954 -29.51 -11.29 14.56
N ASP A 955 -29.74 -12.61 14.43
CA ASP A 955 -29.06 -13.63 15.25
C ASP A 955 -27.53 -13.55 15.06
N SER A 956 -27.04 -13.34 13.83
CA SER A 956 -25.60 -13.13 13.58
C SER A 956 -25.07 -11.82 14.16
N TYR A 957 -25.84 -10.73 14.07
CA TYR A 957 -25.47 -9.45 14.69
C TYR A 957 -25.36 -9.56 16.22
N ASP A 958 -26.31 -10.23 16.87
CA ASP A 958 -26.35 -10.41 18.32
C ASP A 958 -25.28 -11.40 18.83
N ARG A 959 -24.96 -12.44 18.05
CA ARG A 959 -23.74 -13.27 18.23
C ARG A 959 -22.44 -12.48 18.04
N GLY A 960 -22.53 -11.26 17.54
CA GLY A 960 -21.43 -10.32 17.48
C GLY A 960 -20.65 -10.33 16.17
N SER A 961 -21.32 -10.49 15.03
CA SER A 961 -20.74 -10.23 13.72
C SER A 961 -20.04 -8.86 13.64
N GLY A 962 -18.92 -8.81 12.92
CA GLY A 962 -18.13 -7.58 12.73
C GLY A 962 -18.52 -6.79 11.49
N ASP A 963 -19.34 -7.40 10.62
CA ASP A 963 -19.40 -7.02 9.22
C ASP A 963 -20.77 -6.50 8.78
N ASN A 964 -20.95 -6.28 7.48
CA ASN A 964 -22.29 -6.25 6.87
C ASN A 964 -22.91 -7.66 6.91
N ILE A 965 -24.24 -7.75 6.90
CA ILE A 965 -24.95 -9.02 7.02
C ILE A 965 -26.15 -9.00 6.07
N THR A 966 -26.05 -9.77 4.99
CA THR A 966 -27.10 -9.93 3.98
C THR A 966 -27.46 -11.40 3.83
N VAL A 967 -28.75 -11.70 3.99
CA VAL A 967 -29.32 -13.05 4.00
C VAL A 967 -30.53 -13.09 3.06
N LEU A 968 -30.61 -14.11 2.23
CA LEU A 968 -31.75 -14.46 1.38
C LEU A 968 -32.25 -15.85 1.74
N VAL A 969 -33.56 -16.02 1.89
CA VAL A 969 -34.21 -17.34 2.03
C VAL A 969 -35.25 -17.51 0.93
N VAL A 970 -35.20 -18.66 0.23
CA VAL A 970 -36.18 -19.04 -0.80
C VAL A 970 -36.80 -20.38 -0.43
N ILE A 971 -38.12 -20.40 -0.22
CA ILE A 971 -38.91 -21.56 0.19
C ILE A 971 -39.54 -22.23 -1.05
N LEU A 972 -39.38 -23.54 -1.14
CA LEU A 972 -39.81 -24.40 -2.23
C LEU A 972 -41.10 -25.14 -1.84
N ASN A 973 -42.26 -24.56 -2.15
CA ASN A 973 -43.54 -25.19 -1.86
C ASN A 973 -43.95 -26.10 -3.02
N TRP A 974 -43.74 -27.40 -2.84
CA TRP A 974 -44.16 -28.43 -3.80
C TRP A 974 -45.67 -28.66 -3.77
N ASN A 975 -46.26 -28.84 -4.95
CA ASN A 975 -47.64 -29.30 -5.14
C ASN A 975 -47.65 -30.78 -5.59
#